data_AF-A0A1I6T3Q1-F1
#
_entry.id   AF-A0A1I6T3Q1-F1
#
_cell.length_a   1.000
_cell.length_b   1.000
_cell.length_c   1.000
_cell.angle_alpha   90.00
_cell.angle_beta   90.00
_cell.angle_gamma   90.00
#
_symmetry.space_group_name_H-M   'P 1'
#
loop_
_entity.id
_entity.type
_entity.pdbx_description
1 polymer ?
#
loop_
_entity_poly.entity_id
_entity_poly.type
_entity_poly.pdbx_seq_one_letter_code
_entity_poly.pdbx_strand_id
1 'polypeptide(L)'
;MRLGIGTSLGDMASTDELGVPPGPAPALLLSVGGQSNSRKAGNSGGTPAEKYTDLGETYIWDAGAGAWTAYVCGATSGHRGGPDSGVWGSEAEFVHLLRESGGTQPVYILKEAVNGQSLAPAGGGDWAPQATGERYDGYVAQALSAKSELAALEIAVEEVFLWNQGEADSNDLQSAADYQENLEELLASLAADGAFGSNGMFIIERIRPCSADLSTSTYGGQFMVREAQERVAATDPRVRIVSLDFDESNFGSLHPAEPWCEGCGTRCHAAYAGTYATAFGPVLATSPDSLGFVDQSDVAPGMEILSAQLTPGGLGGHAALSISGGDAEYRVLNPDGSVWLDWGSAPGTIHPFQGLQLRMQSSANLSASVSTTITVGGASAEWSVSTYAQAPSLESETDAFIAQVTANGGATLSGADAAALNSFFLTAKASGWWSKIARLYLSCADTVSSSLDLVGQSLSLVQAGSLATNDWVWTGGVGWSGLSDANGGLDLQFAPSSDWSQDSGAFGLWYAALAENTRGDLTSDTGDSYLRATTAGAARFLLNSSANENVSGLQTEAGLRAVVRDGAASIRLHGPEGAVIASGTTTSSASSAAGLYVGNPSGAHSDAVVRGAFVANSALTTAELAELDDAATLLMSHFLSL
;
A
#
# COMPACT_ATOMS: atom_id res chain seq x y z
N MET A 1 -9.75 -55.97 37.50
CA MET A 1 -9.78 -56.43 36.10
C MET A 1 -10.63 -55.42 35.34
N ARG A 2 -9.98 -54.45 34.67
CA ARG A 2 -10.62 -53.25 34.12
C ARG A 2 -11.27 -53.56 32.76
N LEU A 3 -12.52 -53.11 32.61
CA LEU A 3 -13.25 -53.04 31.35
C LEU A 3 -12.60 -51.98 30.45
N GLY A 4 -12.19 -52.38 29.25
CA GLY A 4 -11.72 -51.49 28.18
C GLY A 4 -12.83 -51.27 27.16
N ILE A 5 -13.23 -50.02 26.98
CA ILE A 5 -14.10 -49.55 25.91
C ILE A 5 -13.17 -49.09 24.79
N GLY A 6 -13.17 -49.80 23.67
CA GLY A 6 -12.56 -49.38 22.42
C GLY A 6 -13.66 -49.34 21.36
N THR A 7 -14.08 -48.15 20.95
CA THR A 7 -14.97 -47.93 19.81
C THR A 7 -14.12 -47.97 18.54
N SER A 8 -14.23 -49.05 17.75
CA SER A 8 -13.76 -49.07 16.38
C SER A 8 -14.81 -48.45 15.46
N LEU A 9 -14.35 -47.50 14.65
CA LEU A 9 -15.04 -46.98 13.47
C LEU A 9 -15.51 -48.16 12.59
N GLY A 10 -16.80 -48.19 12.28
CA GLY A 10 -17.35 -49.10 11.29
C GLY A 10 -17.13 -48.50 9.90
N ASP A 11 -16.26 -49.14 9.13
CA ASP A 11 -16.26 -49.08 7.67
C ASP A 11 -17.66 -49.50 7.16
N MET A 12 -18.41 -48.56 6.58
CA MET A 12 -19.49 -48.92 5.68
C MET A 12 -18.88 -49.14 4.29
N ALA A 13 -18.49 -50.39 4.06
CA ALA A 13 -18.14 -50.88 2.74
C ALA A 13 -19.31 -50.67 1.77
N SER A 14 -18.98 -50.05 0.64
CA SER A 14 -19.80 -49.90 -0.55
C SER A 14 -20.38 -51.23 -1.00
N THR A 15 -21.70 -51.32 -1.10
CA THR A 15 -22.34 -52.32 -1.95
C THR A 15 -22.14 -51.91 -3.40
N ASP A 16 -21.18 -52.59 -4.01
CA ASP A 16 -20.87 -52.64 -5.42
C ASP A 16 -22.11 -53.17 -6.19
N GLU A 17 -22.97 -52.26 -6.66
CA GLU A 17 -23.96 -52.58 -7.69
C GLU A 17 -23.31 -52.42 -9.07
N LEU A 18 -23.03 -53.57 -9.69
CA LEU A 18 -23.04 -53.78 -11.14
C LEU A 18 -22.29 -52.74 -12.00
N GLY A 19 -20.96 -52.83 -12.04
CA GLY A 19 -20.15 -52.93 -13.26
C GLY A 19 -20.56 -52.18 -14.54
N VAL A 20 -21.08 -50.96 -14.45
CA VAL A 20 -21.10 -50.00 -15.56
C VAL A 20 -19.80 -49.21 -15.46
N PRO A 21 -18.88 -49.26 -16.46
CA PRO A 21 -17.73 -48.36 -16.45
C PRO A 21 -18.26 -46.93 -16.33
N PRO A 22 -17.66 -46.06 -15.49
CA PRO A 22 -18.08 -44.66 -15.43
C PRO A 22 -18.11 -44.13 -16.87
N GLY A 23 -19.24 -43.55 -17.26
CA GLY A 23 -19.35 -42.90 -18.57
C GLY A 23 -18.25 -41.84 -18.72
N PRO A 24 -17.96 -41.38 -19.95
CA PRO A 24 -17.02 -40.27 -20.13
C PRO A 24 -17.43 -39.11 -19.23
N ALA A 25 -16.43 -38.47 -18.60
CA ALA A 25 -16.67 -37.27 -17.81
C ALA A 25 -17.47 -36.25 -18.65
N PRO A 26 -18.46 -35.56 -18.06
CA PRO A 26 -19.20 -34.54 -18.79
C PRO A 26 -18.23 -33.49 -19.36
N ALA A 27 -18.61 -32.88 -20.47
CA ALA A 27 -17.87 -31.73 -20.97
C ALA A 27 -17.92 -30.58 -19.95
N LEU A 28 -16.98 -29.64 -20.02
CA LEU A 28 -16.98 -28.46 -19.16
C LEU A 28 -17.55 -27.27 -19.93
N LEU A 29 -18.59 -26.63 -19.40
CA LEU A 29 -19.05 -25.31 -19.83
C LEU A 29 -18.40 -24.25 -18.92
N LEU A 30 -17.39 -23.56 -19.43
CA LEU A 30 -16.64 -22.52 -18.74
C LEU A 30 -17.15 -21.13 -19.14
N SER A 31 -17.97 -20.53 -18.30
CA SER A 31 -18.42 -19.15 -18.46
C SER A 31 -17.44 -18.16 -17.84
N VAL A 32 -17.25 -17.02 -18.48
CA VAL A 32 -16.41 -15.91 -18.04
C VAL A 32 -17.23 -14.63 -18.12
N GLY A 33 -17.56 -14.07 -16.95
CA GLY A 33 -18.38 -12.87 -16.79
C GLY A 33 -17.67 -11.78 -16.00
N GLY A 34 -18.15 -10.54 -16.17
CA GLY A 34 -17.68 -9.39 -15.39
C GLY A 34 -17.21 -8.23 -16.26
N GLN A 35 -16.09 -7.60 -15.87
CA GLN A 35 -15.61 -6.35 -16.48
C GLN A 35 -14.24 -6.48 -17.19
N SER A 36 -13.49 -5.39 -17.29
CA SER A 36 -12.18 -5.31 -17.96
C SER A 36 -11.14 -6.33 -17.47
N ASN A 37 -11.08 -6.61 -16.17
CA ASN A 37 -10.15 -7.61 -15.61
C ASN A 37 -10.63 -9.06 -15.83
N SER A 38 -11.92 -9.29 -16.04
CA SER A 38 -12.45 -10.56 -16.58
C SER A 38 -12.16 -10.71 -18.08
N ARG A 39 -12.28 -9.62 -18.84
CA ARG A 39 -11.89 -9.56 -20.26
C ARG A 39 -10.39 -9.82 -20.44
N LYS A 40 -9.58 -9.53 -19.42
CA LYS A 40 -8.11 -9.52 -19.42
C LYS A 40 -7.55 -8.38 -20.27
N ALA A 41 -8.09 -7.17 -20.04
CA ALA A 41 -7.69 -5.96 -20.76
C ALA A 41 -6.19 -5.64 -20.66
N GLY A 42 -5.52 -6.03 -19.57
CA GLY A 42 -4.07 -5.84 -19.39
C GLY A 42 -3.21 -6.65 -20.36
N ASN A 43 -3.77 -7.67 -21.02
CA ASN A 43 -3.09 -8.43 -22.06
C ASN A 43 -3.35 -7.92 -23.47
N SER A 44 -4.22 -6.91 -23.64
CA SER A 44 -4.61 -6.40 -24.96
C SER A 44 -3.40 -6.02 -25.81
N GLY A 45 -3.20 -6.71 -26.93
CA GLY A 45 -2.07 -6.52 -27.84
C GLY A 45 -0.82 -7.37 -27.54
N GLY A 46 -0.86 -8.21 -26.51
CA GLY A 46 0.20 -9.18 -26.18
C GLY A 46 0.08 -10.47 -27.00
N THR A 47 1.23 -11.13 -27.20
CA THR A 47 1.29 -12.45 -27.86
C THR A 47 1.00 -13.55 -26.84
N PRO A 48 0.03 -14.45 -27.08
CA PRO A 48 -0.19 -15.64 -26.25
C PRO A 48 1.07 -16.47 -26.05
N ALA A 49 1.28 -16.97 -24.83
CA ALA A 49 2.35 -17.92 -24.55
C ALA A 49 2.17 -19.22 -25.37
N GLU A 50 3.29 -19.85 -25.74
CA GLU A 50 3.29 -21.07 -26.58
C GLU A 50 2.48 -22.22 -25.96
N LYS A 51 2.39 -22.28 -24.63
CA LYS A 51 1.59 -23.26 -23.88
C LYS A 51 0.09 -23.25 -24.20
N TYR A 52 -0.41 -22.19 -24.82
CA TYR A 52 -1.82 -22.06 -25.24
C TYR A 52 -2.07 -22.44 -26.70
N THR A 53 -1.05 -22.91 -27.43
CA THR A 53 -1.19 -23.28 -28.84
C THR A 53 -2.06 -24.52 -29.03
N ASP A 54 -2.02 -25.44 -28.07
CA ASP A 54 -2.86 -26.65 -28.05
C ASP A 54 -3.53 -26.79 -26.68
N LEU A 55 -4.84 -26.58 -26.66
CA LEU A 55 -5.69 -26.73 -25.48
C LEU A 55 -6.63 -27.93 -25.62
N GLY A 56 -6.35 -28.85 -26.56
CA GLY A 56 -7.20 -30.00 -26.87
C GLY A 56 -8.55 -29.59 -27.47
N GLU A 57 -9.58 -30.39 -27.21
CA GLU A 57 -10.97 -30.11 -27.65
C GLU A 57 -11.56 -28.95 -26.86
N THR A 58 -11.25 -27.72 -27.29
CA THR A 58 -11.70 -26.48 -26.66
C THR A 58 -12.38 -25.58 -27.68
N TYR A 59 -13.58 -25.15 -27.35
CA TYR A 59 -14.47 -24.38 -28.20
C TYR A 59 -14.91 -23.10 -27.50
N ILE A 60 -15.28 -22.08 -28.27
CA ILE A 60 -15.91 -20.87 -27.76
C ILE A 60 -17.15 -20.54 -28.59
N TRP A 61 -18.18 -20.01 -27.92
CA TRP A 61 -19.41 -19.61 -28.56
C TRP A 61 -19.23 -18.29 -29.32
N ASP A 62 -19.39 -18.33 -30.64
CA ASP A 62 -19.50 -17.14 -31.47
C ASP A 62 -20.98 -16.74 -31.55
N ALA A 63 -21.37 -15.68 -30.84
CA ALA A 63 -22.75 -15.23 -30.80
C ALA A 63 -23.21 -14.59 -32.13
N GLY A 64 -22.28 -14.10 -32.95
CA GLY A 64 -22.59 -13.55 -34.27
C GLY A 64 -22.89 -14.66 -35.28
N ALA A 65 -22.16 -15.77 -35.20
CA ALA A 65 -22.44 -16.98 -35.98
C ALA A 65 -23.59 -17.81 -35.40
N GLY A 66 -23.82 -17.71 -34.10
CA GLY A 66 -24.76 -18.56 -33.36
C GLY A 66 -24.31 -20.02 -33.34
N ALA A 67 -23.01 -20.27 -33.17
CA ALA A 67 -22.43 -21.61 -33.22
C ALA A 67 -21.14 -21.72 -32.39
N TRP A 68 -20.79 -22.96 -32.01
CA TRP A 68 -19.49 -23.29 -31.42
C TRP A 68 -18.36 -23.27 -32.45
N THR A 69 -17.28 -22.57 -32.13
CA THR A 69 -16.06 -22.49 -32.96
C THR A 69 -14.83 -22.90 -32.17
N ALA A 70 -13.75 -23.28 -32.84
CA ALA A 70 -12.51 -23.62 -32.14
C ALA A 70 -11.97 -22.42 -31.34
N TYR A 71 -11.61 -22.64 -30.08
CA TYR A 71 -10.96 -21.63 -29.28
C TYR A 71 -9.49 -21.49 -29.70
N VAL A 72 -9.08 -20.27 -30.01
CA VAL A 72 -7.70 -19.91 -30.33
C VAL A 72 -7.33 -18.73 -29.42
N CYS A 73 -6.47 -19.02 -28.45
CA CYS A 73 -6.03 -18.03 -27.47
C CYS A 73 -5.52 -16.75 -28.15
N GLY A 74 -6.03 -15.59 -27.71
CA GLY A 74 -5.70 -14.28 -28.26
C GLY A 74 -6.28 -13.96 -29.65
N ALA A 75 -6.97 -14.89 -30.31
CA ALA A 75 -7.59 -14.65 -31.62
C ALA A 75 -9.12 -14.74 -31.57
N THR A 76 -9.68 -15.77 -30.92
CA THR A 76 -11.14 -15.93 -30.73
C THR A 76 -11.56 -15.71 -29.27
N SER A 77 -10.65 -15.24 -28.41
CA SER A 77 -10.85 -15.03 -26.96
C SER A 77 -11.65 -13.77 -26.60
N GLY A 78 -12.29 -13.13 -27.57
CA GLY A 78 -13.04 -11.90 -27.35
C GLY A 78 -14.40 -12.14 -26.67
N HIS A 79 -15.00 -11.02 -26.27
CA HIS A 79 -16.39 -11.00 -25.85
C HIS A 79 -17.31 -11.56 -26.94
N ARG A 80 -18.27 -12.40 -26.55
CA ARG A 80 -19.22 -13.09 -27.43
C ARG A 80 -18.59 -13.91 -28.56
N GLY A 81 -17.35 -14.37 -28.35
CA GLY A 81 -16.57 -15.11 -29.35
C GLY A 81 -16.14 -14.26 -30.55
N GLY A 82 -16.29 -12.93 -30.48
CA GLY A 82 -15.87 -12.02 -31.53
C GLY A 82 -14.33 -11.90 -31.63
N PRO A 83 -13.80 -11.42 -32.77
CA PRO A 83 -12.37 -11.16 -32.95
C PRO A 83 -11.96 -9.96 -32.10
N ASP A 84 -11.31 -10.22 -30.97
CA ASP A 84 -10.70 -9.21 -30.12
C ASP A 84 -9.24 -9.64 -29.88
N SER A 85 -8.39 -9.23 -30.81
CA SER A 85 -7.00 -9.71 -30.90
C SER A 85 -6.20 -9.28 -29.67
N GLY A 86 -5.92 -10.22 -28.78
CA GLY A 86 -5.01 -10.04 -27.65
C GLY A 86 -5.64 -10.05 -26.25
N VAL A 87 -6.94 -10.30 -26.08
CA VAL A 87 -7.53 -10.39 -24.72
C VAL A 87 -7.72 -11.83 -24.25
N TRP A 88 -6.76 -12.33 -23.50
CA TRP A 88 -6.68 -13.72 -23.03
C TRP A 88 -6.07 -13.78 -21.63
N GLY A 89 -6.26 -14.88 -20.90
CA GLY A 89 -5.58 -15.08 -19.63
C GLY A 89 -6.18 -16.22 -18.83
N SER A 90 -7.19 -15.92 -18.02
CA SER A 90 -7.67 -16.86 -17.00
C SER A 90 -8.36 -18.08 -17.58
N GLU A 91 -9.14 -17.93 -18.65
CA GLU A 91 -9.75 -19.08 -19.33
C GLU A 91 -8.73 -19.97 -20.03
N ALA A 92 -7.70 -19.37 -20.65
CA ALA A 92 -6.65 -20.11 -21.34
C ALA A 92 -5.79 -20.89 -20.34
N GLU A 93 -5.37 -20.24 -19.25
CA GLU A 93 -4.60 -20.88 -18.18
C GLU A 93 -5.42 -21.93 -17.42
N PHE A 94 -6.70 -21.67 -17.17
CA PHE A 94 -7.58 -22.67 -16.56
C PHE A 94 -7.61 -23.95 -17.40
N VAL A 95 -7.83 -23.82 -18.71
CA VAL A 95 -7.90 -24.98 -19.61
C VAL A 95 -6.54 -25.65 -19.74
N HIS A 96 -5.46 -24.88 -19.82
CA HIS A 96 -4.10 -25.42 -19.85
C HIS A 96 -3.84 -26.32 -18.63
N LEU A 97 -4.09 -25.82 -17.41
CA LEU A 97 -3.89 -26.58 -16.18
C LEU A 97 -4.86 -27.77 -16.04
N LEU A 98 -6.06 -27.66 -16.59
CA LEU A 98 -6.96 -28.80 -16.73
C LEU A 98 -6.33 -29.90 -17.59
N ARG A 99 -5.65 -29.55 -18.69
CA ARG A 99 -4.93 -30.53 -19.52
C ARG A 99 -3.70 -31.09 -18.80
N GLU A 100 -2.92 -30.25 -18.14
CA GLU A 100 -1.73 -30.68 -17.38
C GLU A 100 -2.08 -31.64 -16.25
N SER A 101 -3.24 -31.45 -15.62
CA SER A 101 -3.76 -32.36 -14.59
C SER A 101 -4.43 -33.63 -15.14
N GLY A 102 -4.43 -33.81 -16.46
CA GLY A 102 -4.91 -35.02 -17.15
C GLY A 102 -6.37 -34.98 -17.59
N GLY A 103 -7.04 -33.82 -17.51
CA GLY A 103 -8.41 -33.64 -17.99
C GLY A 103 -8.50 -33.70 -19.52
N THR A 104 -9.25 -34.68 -20.03
CA THR A 104 -9.44 -34.90 -21.49
C THR A 104 -10.83 -34.52 -21.99
N GLN A 105 -11.72 -34.05 -21.12
CA GLN A 105 -13.08 -33.67 -21.50
C GLN A 105 -13.10 -32.45 -22.42
N PRO A 106 -14.05 -32.36 -23.37
CA PRO A 106 -14.25 -31.16 -24.16
C PRO A 106 -14.54 -29.95 -23.25
N VAL A 107 -14.04 -28.77 -23.62
CA VAL A 107 -14.32 -27.50 -22.94
C VAL A 107 -15.05 -26.56 -23.89
N TYR A 108 -16.13 -25.97 -23.41
CA TYR A 108 -16.98 -25.02 -24.12
C TYR A 108 -16.96 -23.69 -23.37
N ILE A 109 -16.49 -22.62 -24.01
CA ILE A 109 -16.30 -21.31 -23.37
C ILE A 109 -17.44 -20.37 -23.74
N LEU A 110 -18.04 -19.74 -22.74
CA LEU A 110 -18.91 -18.57 -22.89
C LEU A 110 -18.18 -17.37 -22.30
N LYS A 111 -18.05 -16.27 -23.06
CA LYS A 111 -17.36 -15.07 -22.56
C LYS A 111 -18.22 -13.84 -22.82
N GLU A 112 -18.68 -13.23 -21.74
CA GLU A 112 -19.31 -11.91 -21.73
C GLU A 112 -18.51 -11.06 -20.74
N ALA A 113 -17.47 -10.36 -21.19
CA ALA A 113 -16.72 -9.46 -20.31
C ALA A 113 -16.34 -8.18 -21.06
N VAL A 114 -16.70 -7.02 -20.51
CA VAL A 114 -16.55 -5.73 -21.18
C VAL A 114 -16.01 -4.68 -20.21
N ASN A 115 -15.18 -3.77 -20.71
CA ASN A 115 -14.55 -2.76 -19.87
C ASN A 115 -15.61 -1.86 -19.19
N GLY A 116 -15.38 -1.54 -17.91
CA GLY A 116 -16.10 -0.52 -17.17
C GLY A 116 -17.56 -0.85 -16.80
N GLN A 117 -17.98 -2.12 -16.86
CA GLN A 117 -19.36 -2.48 -16.53
C GLN A 117 -19.52 -2.72 -15.02
N SER A 118 -20.56 -2.11 -14.45
CA SER A 118 -20.99 -2.30 -13.06
C SER A 118 -21.88 -3.53 -12.91
N LEU A 119 -22.01 -3.98 -11.67
CA LEU A 119 -23.08 -4.88 -11.24
C LEU A 119 -24.31 -4.09 -10.79
N ALA A 120 -24.10 -2.94 -10.14
CA ALA A 120 -25.18 -2.02 -9.82
C ALA A 120 -25.88 -1.51 -11.08
N PRO A 121 -27.21 -1.28 -11.02
CA PRO A 121 -27.99 -0.72 -12.11
C PRO A 121 -27.60 0.74 -12.31
N ALA A 122 -26.78 0.99 -13.35
CA ALA A 122 -26.24 2.30 -13.67
C ALA A 122 -26.73 2.80 -15.05
N GLY A 123 -27.29 1.90 -15.86
CA GLY A 123 -27.66 2.15 -17.24
C GLY A 123 -26.44 2.15 -18.16
N GLY A 124 -26.56 1.50 -19.32
CA GLY A 124 -25.51 1.53 -20.34
C GLY A 124 -24.70 0.24 -20.48
N GLY A 125 -25.22 -0.89 -20.00
CA GLY A 125 -24.64 -2.21 -20.17
C GLY A 125 -24.20 -2.86 -18.86
N ASP A 126 -24.91 -2.63 -17.75
CA ASP A 126 -24.58 -3.26 -16.47
C ASP A 126 -25.04 -4.72 -16.40
N TRP A 127 -24.59 -5.39 -15.33
CA TRP A 127 -24.91 -6.78 -15.01
C TRP A 127 -26.15 -6.95 -14.12
N ALA A 128 -26.89 -5.88 -13.84
CA ALA A 128 -28.03 -5.93 -12.95
C ALA A 128 -29.17 -6.73 -13.60
N PRO A 129 -29.66 -7.84 -12.98
CA PRO A 129 -30.74 -8.62 -13.57
C PRO A 129 -32.07 -7.86 -13.71
N GLN A 130 -32.24 -6.78 -12.96
CA GLN A 130 -33.45 -5.96 -13.02
C GLN A 130 -33.46 -5.00 -14.22
N ALA A 131 -32.31 -4.80 -14.89
CA ALA A 131 -32.17 -3.90 -16.03
C ALA A 131 -32.41 -4.65 -17.34
N THR A 132 -33.43 -4.23 -18.11
CA THR A 132 -33.79 -4.89 -19.38
C THR A 132 -32.97 -4.35 -20.55
N GLY A 133 -32.52 -5.25 -21.43
CA GLY A 133 -31.75 -4.93 -22.64
C GLY A 133 -30.26 -4.68 -22.39
N GLU A 134 -29.77 -5.03 -21.19
CA GLU A 134 -28.40 -4.76 -20.75
C GLU A 134 -27.50 -6.01 -20.85
N ARG A 135 -26.34 -6.03 -20.18
CA ARG A 135 -25.37 -7.13 -20.34
C ARG A 135 -25.87 -8.44 -19.77
N TYR A 136 -26.58 -8.38 -18.65
CA TYR A 136 -27.22 -9.54 -18.06
C TYR A 136 -28.10 -10.28 -19.08
N ASP A 137 -29.10 -9.59 -19.66
CA ASP A 137 -29.99 -10.14 -20.70
C ASP A 137 -29.22 -10.68 -21.91
N GLY A 138 -28.17 -9.95 -22.28
CA GLY A 138 -27.25 -10.33 -23.33
C GLY A 138 -26.55 -11.67 -23.09
N TYR A 139 -26.01 -11.87 -21.89
CA TYR A 139 -25.39 -13.12 -21.47
C TYR A 139 -26.42 -14.24 -21.35
N VAL A 140 -27.60 -13.99 -20.77
CA VAL A 140 -28.66 -15.00 -20.65
C VAL A 140 -29.06 -15.52 -22.03
N ALA A 141 -29.31 -14.64 -22.99
CA ALA A 141 -29.64 -15.03 -24.36
C ALA A 141 -28.53 -15.87 -25.02
N GLN A 142 -27.27 -15.47 -24.80
CA GLN A 142 -26.11 -16.22 -25.28
C GLN A 142 -26.03 -17.62 -24.67
N ALA A 143 -26.11 -17.72 -23.35
CA ALA A 143 -26.01 -18.97 -22.60
C ALA A 143 -27.13 -19.94 -22.99
N LEU A 144 -28.38 -19.47 -23.11
CA LEU A 144 -29.51 -20.30 -23.51
C LEU A 144 -29.35 -20.84 -24.94
N SER A 145 -28.90 -20.01 -25.88
CA SER A 145 -28.64 -20.46 -27.25
C SER A 145 -27.54 -21.52 -27.30
N ALA A 146 -26.43 -21.25 -26.60
CA ALA A 146 -25.27 -22.14 -26.57
C ALA A 146 -25.60 -23.49 -25.93
N LYS A 147 -26.31 -23.49 -24.80
CA LYS A 147 -26.77 -24.70 -24.10
C LYS A 147 -27.79 -25.48 -24.93
N SER A 148 -28.65 -24.79 -25.70
CA SER A 148 -29.57 -25.46 -26.61
C SER A 148 -28.85 -26.24 -27.71
N GLU A 149 -27.72 -25.75 -28.24
CA GLU A 149 -26.92 -26.50 -29.21
C GLU A 149 -26.26 -27.73 -28.58
N LEU A 150 -25.66 -27.58 -27.39
CA LEU A 150 -25.05 -28.70 -26.68
C LEU A 150 -26.09 -29.79 -26.34
N ALA A 151 -27.28 -29.38 -25.91
CA ALA A 151 -28.39 -30.30 -25.64
C ALA A 151 -28.86 -31.01 -26.92
N ALA A 152 -28.92 -30.32 -28.06
CA ALA A 152 -29.26 -30.94 -29.34
C ALA A 152 -28.21 -31.96 -29.82
N LEU A 153 -26.97 -31.82 -29.36
CA LEU A 153 -25.87 -32.77 -29.57
C LEU A 153 -25.77 -33.85 -28.48
N GLU A 154 -26.70 -33.87 -27.52
CA GLU A 154 -26.70 -34.77 -26.37
C GLU A 154 -25.43 -34.67 -25.51
N ILE A 155 -24.80 -33.49 -25.48
CA ILE A 155 -23.60 -33.21 -24.69
C ILE A 155 -24.03 -32.74 -23.30
N ALA A 156 -23.75 -33.56 -22.29
CA ALA A 156 -23.89 -33.17 -20.89
C ALA A 156 -22.71 -32.30 -20.45
N VAL A 157 -23.00 -31.24 -19.67
CA VAL A 157 -21.98 -30.31 -19.18
C VAL A 157 -21.98 -30.17 -17.66
N GLU A 158 -20.77 -30.07 -17.09
CA GLU A 158 -20.51 -29.43 -15.81
C GLU A 158 -20.35 -27.92 -16.05
N GLU A 159 -20.95 -27.07 -15.21
CA GLU A 159 -20.92 -25.62 -15.40
C GLU A 159 -19.99 -24.95 -14.39
N VAL A 160 -19.01 -24.17 -14.88
CA VAL A 160 -18.13 -23.31 -14.07
C VAL A 160 -18.26 -21.89 -14.57
N PHE A 161 -18.46 -20.94 -13.66
CA PHE A 161 -18.57 -19.52 -13.99
C PHE A 161 -17.46 -18.74 -13.28
N LEU A 162 -16.56 -18.12 -14.05
CA LEU A 162 -15.53 -17.21 -13.54
C LEU A 162 -16.06 -15.78 -13.52
N TRP A 163 -16.07 -15.14 -12.36
CA TRP A 163 -16.60 -13.80 -12.16
C TRP A 163 -15.51 -12.86 -11.66
N ASN A 164 -15.15 -11.86 -12.46
CA ASN A 164 -14.23 -10.79 -12.07
C ASN A 164 -14.83 -9.43 -12.37
N GLN A 165 -15.43 -8.84 -11.35
CA GLN A 165 -16.13 -7.57 -11.40
C GLN A 165 -16.15 -6.96 -10.00
N GLY A 166 -16.19 -5.63 -9.93
CA GLY A 166 -16.38 -4.91 -8.68
C GLY A 166 -15.64 -3.57 -8.65
N GLU A 167 -14.62 -3.39 -9.49
CA GLU A 167 -13.89 -2.12 -9.52
C GLU A 167 -14.80 -0.98 -9.99
N ALA A 168 -15.75 -1.24 -10.91
CA ALA A 168 -16.73 -0.23 -11.32
C ALA A 168 -17.63 0.22 -10.16
N ASP A 169 -18.18 -0.72 -9.40
CA ASP A 169 -19.05 -0.45 -8.24
C ASP A 169 -18.29 0.20 -7.08
N SER A 170 -16.99 -0.05 -6.96
CA SER A 170 -16.17 0.59 -5.93
C SER A 170 -15.93 2.09 -6.13
N ASN A 171 -16.31 2.65 -7.30
CA ASN A 171 -16.26 4.10 -7.53
C ASN A 171 -17.37 4.88 -6.80
N ASP A 172 -18.43 4.20 -6.36
CA ASP A 172 -19.57 4.80 -5.69
C ASP A 172 -19.88 4.05 -4.40
N LEU A 173 -19.90 4.75 -3.26
CA LEU A 173 -20.05 4.11 -1.95
C LEU A 173 -21.41 3.42 -1.77
N GLN A 174 -22.46 3.93 -2.42
CA GLN A 174 -23.77 3.30 -2.37
C GLN A 174 -23.76 1.98 -3.16
N SER A 175 -23.24 2.00 -4.39
CA SER A 175 -23.08 0.81 -5.23
C SER A 175 -22.20 -0.25 -4.55
N ALA A 176 -21.12 0.17 -3.86
CA ALA A 176 -20.28 -0.71 -3.06
C ALA A 176 -21.02 -1.30 -1.84
N ALA A 177 -21.88 -0.53 -1.17
CA ALA A 177 -22.70 -0.99 -0.05
C ALA A 177 -23.75 -2.03 -0.50
N ASP A 178 -24.34 -1.82 -1.68
CA ASP A 178 -25.38 -2.68 -2.24
C ASP A 178 -24.81 -3.90 -2.97
N TYR A 179 -23.48 -4.01 -3.09
CA TYR A 179 -22.83 -5.04 -3.91
C TYR A 179 -23.17 -6.47 -3.48
N GLN A 180 -23.33 -6.71 -2.18
CA GLN A 180 -23.69 -8.04 -1.68
C GLN A 180 -25.07 -8.45 -2.21
N GLU A 181 -26.07 -7.60 -2.02
CA GLU A 181 -27.45 -7.87 -2.46
C GLU A 181 -27.51 -8.04 -3.99
N ASN A 182 -26.79 -7.19 -4.73
CA ASN A 182 -26.73 -7.30 -6.19
C ASN A 182 -26.06 -8.59 -6.67
N LEU A 183 -25.02 -9.06 -5.98
CA LEU A 183 -24.33 -10.31 -6.34
C LEU A 183 -25.16 -11.56 -6.00
N GLU A 184 -25.87 -11.54 -4.87
CA GLU A 184 -26.82 -12.59 -4.51
C GLU A 184 -27.96 -12.66 -5.53
N GLU A 185 -28.49 -11.51 -5.97
CA GLU A 185 -29.53 -11.45 -7.00
C GLU A 185 -29.03 -11.91 -8.37
N LEU A 186 -27.79 -11.57 -8.76
CA LEU A 186 -27.17 -12.09 -9.99
C LEU A 186 -27.14 -13.62 -9.97
N LEU A 187 -26.66 -14.22 -8.88
CA LEU A 187 -26.58 -15.69 -8.73
C LEU A 187 -27.96 -16.35 -8.78
N ALA A 188 -28.95 -15.74 -8.12
CA ALA A 188 -30.32 -16.23 -8.12
C ALA A 188 -30.95 -16.14 -9.52
N SER A 189 -30.77 -15.02 -10.20
CA SER A 189 -31.34 -14.75 -11.53
C SER A 189 -30.70 -15.64 -12.60
N LEU A 190 -29.37 -15.80 -12.60
CA LEU A 190 -28.67 -16.70 -13.52
C LEU A 190 -29.22 -18.14 -13.43
N ALA A 191 -29.55 -18.60 -12.22
CA ALA A 191 -30.15 -19.90 -12.00
C ALA A 191 -31.63 -19.95 -12.43
N ALA A 192 -32.42 -18.92 -12.10
CA ALA A 192 -33.84 -18.83 -12.43
C ALA A 192 -34.08 -18.78 -13.95
N ASP A 193 -33.22 -18.06 -14.68
CA ASP A 193 -33.29 -17.90 -16.13
C ASP A 193 -32.65 -19.07 -16.89
N GLY A 194 -32.09 -20.06 -16.19
CA GLY A 194 -31.45 -21.24 -16.79
C GLY A 194 -30.09 -20.98 -17.44
N ALA A 195 -29.56 -19.76 -17.31
CA ALA A 195 -28.24 -19.37 -17.79
C ALA A 195 -27.09 -20.00 -16.99
N PHE A 196 -27.37 -20.47 -15.77
CA PHE A 196 -26.43 -21.20 -14.93
C PHE A 196 -27.11 -22.34 -14.16
N GLY A 197 -26.52 -23.53 -14.19
CA GLY A 197 -27.07 -24.72 -13.55
C GLY A 197 -27.12 -24.66 -12.03
N SER A 198 -28.10 -25.33 -11.42
CA SER A 198 -28.25 -25.41 -9.96
C SER A 198 -27.10 -26.14 -9.25
N ASN A 199 -26.34 -26.97 -9.97
CA ASN A 199 -25.13 -27.64 -9.49
C ASN A 199 -23.84 -27.00 -10.02
N GLY A 200 -23.92 -25.86 -10.71
CA GLY A 200 -22.75 -25.18 -11.25
C GLY A 200 -21.87 -24.60 -10.13
N MET A 201 -20.58 -24.42 -10.44
CA MET A 201 -19.62 -23.77 -9.55
C MET A 201 -19.38 -22.33 -10.00
N PHE A 202 -19.62 -21.37 -9.11
CA PHE A 202 -19.39 -19.96 -9.37
C PHE A 202 -18.12 -19.51 -8.64
N ILE A 203 -17.09 -19.11 -9.37
CA ILE A 203 -15.79 -18.74 -8.83
C ILE A 203 -15.65 -17.22 -8.91
N ILE A 204 -15.69 -16.56 -7.76
CA ILE A 204 -15.41 -15.14 -7.62
C ILE A 204 -13.89 -14.94 -7.62
N GLU A 205 -13.38 -14.21 -8.60
CA GLU A 205 -12.06 -13.62 -8.61
C GLU A 205 -12.11 -12.32 -7.77
N ARG A 206 -11.84 -12.40 -6.46
CA ARG A 206 -11.98 -11.26 -5.54
C ARG A 206 -11.16 -10.08 -6.02
N ILE A 207 -11.77 -8.92 -6.24
CA ILE A 207 -11.05 -7.75 -6.76
C ILE A 207 -9.90 -7.38 -5.82
N ARG A 208 -8.73 -7.02 -6.37
CA ARG A 208 -7.58 -6.55 -5.57
C ARG A 208 -7.79 -5.11 -5.09
N PRO A 209 -7.08 -4.64 -4.05
CA PRO A 209 -6.94 -3.21 -3.80
C PRO A 209 -6.28 -2.55 -5.02
N CYS A 210 -6.91 -1.53 -5.61
CA CYS A 210 -6.47 -0.93 -6.87
C CYS A 210 -6.26 0.58 -6.75
N SER A 211 -5.01 1.02 -6.64
CA SER A 211 -4.59 2.42 -6.85
C SER A 211 -3.06 2.58 -6.81
N ALA A 212 -2.50 3.43 -7.69
CA ALA A 212 -1.10 3.88 -7.62
C ALA A 212 -0.83 4.81 -6.43
N ASP A 213 -1.90 5.36 -5.86
CA ASP A 213 -1.95 6.21 -4.69
C ASP A 213 -3.30 5.93 -4.01
N LEU A 214 -3.31 5.18 -2.91
CA LEU A 214 -4.55 4.80 -2.20
C LEU A 214 -5.27 6.01 -1.59
N SER A 215 -4.73 7.22 -1.77
CA SER A 215 -5.35 8.49 -1.37
C SER A 215 -6.33 9.03 -2.42
N THR A 216 -6.32 8.49 -3.64
CA THR A 216 -7.27 8.89 -4.68
C THR A 216 -8.64 8.25 -4.44
N SER A 217 -9.65 9.09 -4.23
CA SER A 217 -11.04 8.73 -3.91
C SER A 217 -11.78 7.90 -4.97
N THR A 218 -11.14 7.57 -6.10
CA THR A 218 -11.80 6.95 -7.25
C THR A 218 -12.27 5.52 -6.97
N TYR A 219 -11.66 4.76 -6.05
CA TYR A 219 -12.12 3.40 -5.70
C TYR A 219 -12.39 3.23 -4.20
N GLY A 220 -12.99 4.26 -3.58
CA GLY A 220 -13.21 4.32 -2.13
C GLY A 220 -14.05 3.17 -1.56
N GLY A 221 -14.86 2.49 -2.38
CA GLY A 221 -15.69 1.35 -1.95
C GLY A 221 -15.04 -0.03 -2.05
N GLN A 222 -13.76 -0.14 -2.44
CA GLN A 222 -13.15 -1.43 -2.82
C GLN A 222 -13.17 -2.48 -1.69
N PHE A 223 -12.94 -2.06 -0.44
CA PHE A 223 -12.97 -2.99 0.69
C PHE A 223 -14.39 -3.46 1.03
N MET A 224 -15.41 -2.62 0.80
CA MET A 224 -16.81 -3.01 0.94
C MET A 224 -17.21 -4.06 -0.11
N VAL A 225 -16.80 -3.86 -1.36
CA VAL A 225 -17.04 -4.83 -2.45
C VAL A 225 -16.33 -6.16 -2.16
N ARG A 226 -15.09 -6.13 -1.69
CA ARG A 226 -14.36 -7.34 -1.27
C ARG A 226 -15.07 -8.06 -0.13
N GLU A 227 -15.54 -7.32 0.88
CA GLU A 227 -16.32 -7.88 1.98
C GLU A 227 -17.58 -8.58 1.47
N ALA A 228 -18.32 -7.93 0.58
CA ALA A 228 -19.52 -8.47 -0.04
C ALA A 228 -19.23 -9.77 -0.80
N GLN A 229 -18.18 -9.80 -1.62
CA GLN A 229 -17.72 -10.99 -2.35
C GLN A 229 -17.41 -12.16 -1.40
N GLU A 230 -16.72 -11.87 -0.30
CA GLU A 230 -16.39 -12.86 0.73
C GLU A 230 -17.63 -13.37 1.47
N ARG A 231 -18.59 -12.49 1.79
CA ARG A 231 -19.85 -12.84 2.45
C ARG A 231 -20.70 -13.77 1.58
N VAL A 232 -20.84 -13.48 0.28
CA VAL A 232 -21.55 -14.35 -0.66
C VAL A 232 -20.87 -15.73 -0.78
N ALA A 233 -19.54 -15.75 -0.87
CA ALA A 233 -18.79 -17.01 -0.95
C ALA A 233 -18.87 -17.85 0.34
N ALA A 234 -19.06 -17.21 1.49
CA ALA A 234 -19.22 -17.90 2.77
C ALA A 234 -20.62 -18.51 2.96
N THR A 235 -21.64 -17.99 2.27
CA THR A 235 -23.05 -18.38 2.47
C THR A 235 -23.59 -19.32 1.39
N ASP A 236 -23.21 -19.16 0.12
CA ASP A 236 -23.67 -20.02 -0.98
C ASP A 236 -22.66 -21.16 -1.25
N PRO A 237 -23.03 -22.45 -1.05
CA PRO A 237 -22.13 -23.59 -1.24
C PRO A 237 -21.71 -23.83 -2.70
N ARG A 238 -22.37 -23.20 -3.68
CA ARG A 238 -21.96 -23.23 -5.10
C ARG A 238 -20.84 -22.23 -5.37
N VAL A 239 -20.67 -21.24 -4.50
CA VAL A 239 -19.69 -20.18 -4.68
C VAL A 239 -18.35 -20.60 -4.11
N ARG A 240 -17.30 -20.34 -4.87
CA ARG A 240 -15.90 -20.36 -4.45
C ARG A 240 -15.35 -18.95 -4.64
N ILE A 241 -14.32 -18.63 -3.89
CA ILE A 241 -13.63 -17.35 -4.02
C ILE A 241 -12.13 -17.61 -4.10
N VAL A 242 -11.46 -16.85 -4.95
CA VAL A 242 -10.01 -16.84 -5.11
C VAL A 242 -9.47 -15.45 -4.83
N SER A 243 -8.29 -15.37 -4.22
CA SER A 243 -7.62 -14.10 -3.97
C SER A 243 -6.84 -13.66 -5.22
N LEU A 244 -6.99 -12.38 -5.59
CA LEU A 244 -6.17 -11.76 -6.63
C LEU A 244 -5.02 -10.91 -6.07
N ASP A 245 -4.73 -11.07 -4.78
CA ASP A 245 -3.77 -10.27 -4.03
C ASP A 245 -2.32 -10.80 -4.12
N PHE A 246 -2.06 -11.70 -5.05
CA PHE A 246 -0.82 -12.50 -5.08
C PHE A 246 0.39 -11.80 -5.71
N ASP A 247 0.22 -10.57 -6.17
CA ASP A 247 1.30 -9.71 -6.65
C ASP A 247 0.97 -8.25 -6.32
N GLU A 248 1.45 -7.81 -5.15
CA GLU A 248 1.23 -6.45 -4.63
C GLU A 248 1.82 -5.37 -5.55
N SER A 249 2.83 -5.70 -6.38
CA SER A 249 3.39 -4.74 -7.34
C SER A 249 2.37 -4.28 -8.38
N ASN A 250 1.30 -5.05 -8.58
CA ASN A 250 0.21 -4.73 -9.48
C ASN A 250 -0.91 -3.89 -8.85
N PHE A 251 -0.87 -3.59 -7.55
CA PHE A 251 -1.92 -2.79 -6.89
C PHE A 251 -1.99 -1.38 -7.47
N GLY A 252 -0.86 -0.86 -7.97
CA GLY A 252 -0.80 0.42 -8.68
C GLY A 252 -1.42 0.42 -10.08
N SER A 253 -1.70 -0.75 -10.66
CA SER A 253 -2.21 -0.89 -12.04
C SER A 253 -3.68 -1.30 -12.05
N LEU A 254 -4.53 -0.56 -12.76
CA LEU A 254 -5.94 -0.90 -12.97
C LEU A 254 -6.13 -2.17 -13.83
N HIS A 255 -5.20 -2.42 -14.75
CA HIS A 255 -5.20 -3.59 -15.63
C HIS A 255 -3.81 -4.24 -15.62
N PRO A 256 -3.55 -5.15 -14.66
CA PRO A 256 -2.29 -5.87 -14.57
C PRO A 256 -2.02 -6.72 -15.82
N ALA A 257 -0.74 -6.87 -16.15
CA ALA A 257 -0.28 -7.57 -17.35
C ALA A 257 -0.32 -9.11 -17.19
N GLU A 258 0.36 -9.78 -18.11
CA GLU A 258 0.26 -11.23 -18.36
C GLU A 258 0.48 -12.13 -17.13
N PRO A 259 1.52 -11.94 -16.29
CA PRO A 259 1.74 -12.83 -15.14
C PRO A 259 0.57 -12.85 -14.16
N TRP A 260 -0.09 -11.70 -13.97
CA TRP A 260 -1.27 -11.61 -13.12
C TRP A 260 -2.49 -12.24 -13.78
N CYS A 261 -2.72 -11.97 -15.07
CA CYS A 261 -3.84 -12.56 -15.79
C CYS A 261 -3.81 -14.10 -15.82
N GLU A 262 -2.62 -14.70 -15.97
CA GLU A 262 -2.40 -16.15 -15.84
C GLU A 262 -2.61 -16.61 -14.39
N GLY A 263 -2.05 -15.88 -13.42
CA GLY A 263 -2.20 -16.19 -12.00
C GLY A 263 -3.65 -16.25 -11.52
N CYS A 264 -4.56 -15.48 -12.13
CA CYS A 264 -6.01 -15.59 -11.91
C CYS A 264 -6.54 -16.95 -12.39
N GLY A 265 -6.19 -17.39 -13.60
CA GLY A 265 -6.61 -18.68 -14.15
C GLY A 265 -6.07 -19.88 -13.37
N THR A 266 -4.81 -19.78 -12.92
CA THR A 266 -4.18 -20.77 -12.03
C THR A 266 -5.02 -20.99 -10.77
N ARG A 267 -5.48 -19.90 -10.17
CA ARG A 267 -6.26 -19.91 -8.94
C ARG A 267 -7.68 -20.42 -9.17
N CYS A 268 -8.33 -19.99 -10.25
CA CYS A 268 -9.65 -20.50 -10.63
C CYS A 268 -9.61 -22.02 -10.88
N HIS A 269 -8.59 -22.53 -11.56
CA HIS A 269 -8.40 -23.98 -11.74
C HIS A 269 -8.18 -24.69 -10.40
N ALA A 270 -7.36 -24.14 -9.51
CA ALA A 270 -7.16 -24.73 -8.19
C ALA A 270 -8.45 -24.73 -7.33
N ALA A 271 -9.29 -23.71 -7.47
CA ALA A 271 -10.60 -23.67 -6.82
C ALA A 271 -11.55 -24.74 -7.38
N TYR A 272 -11.58 -24.91 -8.70
CA TYR A 272 -12.30 -25.98 -9.39
C TYR A 272 -11.83 -27.37 -8.93
N ALA A 273 -10.51 -27.60 -8.89
CA ALA A 273 -9.91 -28.86 -8.48
C ALA A 273 -9.98 -29.14 -6.96
N GLY A 274 -10.48 -28.18 -6.16
CA GLY A 274 -10.52 -28.30 -4.70
C GLY A 274 -9.15 -28.23 -4.02
N THR A 275 -8.12 -27.75 -4.70
CA THR A 275 -6.74 -27.68 -4.20
C THR A 275 -6.33 -26.27 -3.76
N TYR A 276 -7.16 -25.25 -4.00
CA TYR A 276 -6.84 -23.84 -3.75
C TYR A 276 -6.24 -23.59 -2.37
N ALA A 277 -6.95 -23.99 -1.30
CA ALA A 277 -6.51 -23.66 0.07
C ALA A 277 -5.16 -24.31 0.44
N THR A 278 -4.84 -25.46 -0.17
CA THR A 278 -3.54 -26.12 0.03
C THR A 278 -2.43 -25.42 -0.76
N ALA A 279 -2.74 -24.93 -1.96
CA ALA A 279 -1.76 -24.28 -2.83
C ALA A 279 -1.47 -22.82 -2.45
N PHE A 280 -2.49 -22.09 -2.00
CA PHE A 280 -2.43 -20.62 -1.85
C PHE A 280 -2.88 -20.12 -0.47
N GLY A 281 -3.23 -21.01 0.45
CA GLY A 281 -3.85 -20.66 1.72
C GLY A 281 -5.35 -20.33 1.60
N PRO A 282 -6.08 -20.29 2.72
CA PRO A 282 -7.51 -20.00 2.71
C PRO A 282 -7.81 -18.51 2.44
N VAL A 283 -8.62 -18.22 1.41
CA VAL A 283 -9.05 -16.83 1.07
C VAL A 283 -9.86 -16.18 2.18
N LEU A 284 -10.52 -16.98 3.02
CA LEU A 284 -11.36 -16.49 4.12
C LEU A 284 -10.67 -16.65 5.49
N ALA A 285 -9.34 -16.73 5.54
CA ALA A 285 -8.63 -16.68 6.81
C ALA A 285 -8.84 -15.31 7.49
N THR A 286 -9.35 -15.33 8.71
CA THR A 286 -9.66 -14.13 9.48
C THR A 286 -8.71 -13.92 10.65
N SER A 287 -7.96 -14.92 11.09
CA SER A 287 -6.98 -14.78 12.17
C SER A 287 -5.61 -14.39 11.62
N PRO A 288 -4.96 -13.34 12.16
CA PRO A 288 -3.61 -12.97 11.76
C PRO A 288 -2.56 -13.96 12.29
N ASP A 289 -1.43 -14.08 11.59
CA ASP A 289 -0.28 -14.90 12.02
C ASP A 289 0.41 -14.31 13.26
N SER A 290 0.41 -12.98 13.36
CA SER A 290 0.94 -12.23 14.49
C SER A 290 0.09 -11.00 14.78
N LEU A 291 -0.15 -10.74 16.05
CA LEU A 291 -0.82 -9.54 16.53
C LEU A 291 -0.12 -9.10 17.82
N GLY A 292 0.45 -7.90 17.84
CA GLY A 292 1.19 -7.41 18.99
C GLY A 292 1.48 -5.92 18.86
N PHE A 293 1.33 -5.21 19.96
CA PHE A 293 1.68 -3.80 20.08
C PHE A 293 2.82 -3.66 21.08
N VAL A 294 3.74 -2.75 20.82
CA VAL A 294 4.82 -2.44 21.75
C VAL A 294 4.22 -1.63 22.90
N ASP A 295 4.37 -2.15 24.12
CA ASP A 295 3.99 -1.44 25.34
C ASP A 295 4.74 -0.12 25.47
N GLN A 296 4.04 0.91 25.94
CA GLN A 296 4.66 2.19 26.24
C GLN A 296 4.84 2.35 27.75
N SER A 297 6.05 2.74 28.13
CA SER A 297 6.44 2.93 29.52
C SER A 297 6.93 4.36 29.73
N ASP A 298 7.04 4.76 30.98
CA ASP A 298 7.55 6.08 31.38
C ASP A 298 6.80 7.26 30.72
N VAL A 299 5.48 7.10 30.53
CA VAL A 299 4.63 8.15 29.98
C VAL A 299 4.18 9.15 31.04
N ALA A 300 3.84 10.38 30.63
CA ALA A 300 3.27 11.36 31.54
C ALA A 300 1.84 10.99 31.98
N PRO A 301 1.45 11.23 33.24
CA PRO A 301 0.09 10.97 33.70
C PRO A 301 -0.99 11.79 32.99
N GLY A 302 -2.12 11.17 32.68
CA GLY A 302 -3.31 11.83 32.11
C GLY A 302 -3.18 12.29 30.65
N MET A 303 -2.24 11.74 29.90
CA MET A 303 -2.00 12.07 28.49
C MET A 303 -2.73 11.12 27.55
N GLU A 304 -3.16 11.60 26.39
CA GLU A 304 -3.57 10.71 25.29
C GLU A 304 -2.32 10.12 24.66
N ILE A 305 -2.31 8.79 24.55
CA ILE A 305 -1.19 8.00 24.08
C ILE A 305 -1.65 7.22 22.85
N LEU A 306 -0.84 7.24 21.78
CA LEU A 306 -1.06 6.50 20.55
C LEU A 306 -0.05 5.36 20.45
N SER A 307 -0.51 4.19 20.00
CA SER A 307 0.39 3.10 19.61
C SER A 307 1.08 3.40 18.28
N ALA A 308 2.16 2.68 17.98
CA ALA A 308 2.62 2.54 16.59
C ALA A 308 1.51 1.93 15.71
N GLN A 309 1.58 2.17 14.40
CA GLN A 309 0.69 1.54 13.43
C GLN A 309 1.14 0.09 13.19
N LEU A 310 0.19 -0.83 13.15
CA LEU A 310 0.41 -2.25 12.92
C LEU A 310 -0.42 -2.71 11.72
N THR A 311 0.20 -3.36 10.74
CA THR A 311 -0.53 -4.07 9.66
C THR A 311 -0.58 -5.57 10.00
N PRO A 312 -1.74 -6.14 10.36
CA PRO A 312 -1.82 -7.56 10.70
C PRO A 312 -1.53 -8.47 9.49
N GLY A 313 -0.47 -9.26 9.57
CA GLY A 313 -0.12 -10.25 8.54
C GLY A 313 -0.96 -11.53 8.63
N GLY A 314 -1.04 -12.30 7.54
CA GLY A 314 -1.70 -13.62 7.51
C GLY A 314 -3.22 -13.59 7.27
N LEU A 315 -3.83 -12.41 7.20
CA LEU A 315 -5.24 -12.29 6.85
C LEU A 315 -5.47 -12.69 5.38
N GLY A 316 -6.32 -13.69 5.18
CA GLY A 316 -6.81 -14.06 3.86
C GLY A 316 -8.00 -13.19 3.43
N GLY A 317 -8.89 -12.85 4.36
CA GLY A 317 -10.11 -12.06 4.15
C GLY A 317 -10.40 -11.12 5.31
N HIS A 318 -11.60 -10.53 5.33
CA HIS A 318 -12.00 -9.58 6.37
C HIS A 318 -12.10 -10.25 7.75
N ALA A 319 -11.52 -9.60 8.75
CA ALA A 319 -11.51 -10.06 10.12
C ALA A 319 -12.39 -9.17 10.99
N ALA A 320 -13.19 -9.78 11.86
CA ALA A 320 -13.93 -9.05 12.89
C ALA A 320 -12.95 -8.42 13.88
N LEU A 321 -13.22 -7.18 14.28
CA LEU A 321 -12.36 -6.40 15.14
C LEU A 321 -13.13 -5.84 16.34
N SER A 322 -12.55 -5.95 17.53
CA SER A 322 -13.13 -5.42 18.77
C SER A 322 -12.05 -5.03 19.78
N ILE A 323 -12.31 -3.99 20.56
CA ILE A 323 -11.43 -3.50 21.61
C ILE A 323 -12.14 -3.51 22.97
N SER A 324 -11.40 -3.73 24.05
CA SER A 324 -11.94 -3.70 25.42
C SER A 324 -10.89 -3.29 26.45
N GLY A 325 -11.33 -2.57 27.50
CA GLY A 325 -10.45 -2.08 28.56
C GLY A 325 -9.81 -0.71 28.26
N GLY A 326 -9.50 0.03 29.33
CA GLY A 326 -8.68 1.26 29.28
C GLY A 326 -9.31 2.49 28.62
N ASP A 327 -10.63 2.56 28.45
CA ASP A 327 -11.32 3.59 27.64
C ASP A 327 -10.66 3.80 26.27
N ALA A 328 -10.09 2.73 25.71
CA ALA A 328 -9.30 2.78 24.50
C ALA A 328 -10.17 2.76 23.25
N GLU A 329 -9.62 3.32 22.19
CA GLU A 329 -10.20 3.33 20.85
C GLU A 329 -9.18 2.80 19.85
N TYR A 330 -9.68 2.35 18.70
CA TYR A 330 -8.86 1.99 17.56
C TYR A 330 -9.32 2.77 16.33
N ARG A 331 -8.44 2.85 15.34
CA ARG A 331 -8.76 3.27 13.98
C ARG A 331 -8.19 2.28 12.98
N VAL A 332 -8.79 2.23 11.79
CA VAL A 332 -8.31 1.44 10.65
C VAL A 332 -7.84 2.38 9.56
N LEU A 333 -6.70 2.07 8.97
CA LEU A 333 -6.04 2.87 7.95
C LEU A 333 -5.99 2.08 6.64
N ASN A 334 -6.16 2.80 5.53
CA ASN A 334 -5.82 2.28 4.21
C ASN A 334 -4.31 2.11 4.09
N PRO A 335 -3.80 1.32 3.12
CA PRO A 335 -2.36 1.10 2.99
C PRO A 335 -1.52 2.34 2.63
N ASP A 336 -2.13 3.46 2.21
CA ASP A 336 -1.49 4.78 2.06
C ASP A 336 -1.45 5.60 3.36
N GLY A 337 -2.03 5.09 4.45
CA GLY A 337 -2.15 5.78 5.73
C GLY A 337 -3.37 6.70 5.85
N SER A 338 -4.22 6.80 4.83
CA SER A 338 -5.50 7.52 4.95
C SER A 338 -6.47 6.79 5.87
N VAL A 339 -7.38 7.52 6.51
CA VAL A 339 -8.32 6.95 7.50
C VAL A 339 -9.45 6.20 6.78
N TRP A 340 -9.56 4.89 7.03
CA TRP A 340 -10.68 4.06 6.61
C TRP A 340 -11.82 4.12 7.62
N LEU A 341 -11.47 3.90 8.89
CA LEU A 341 -12.38 3.99 10.02
C LEU A 341 -11.72 4.87 11.07
N ASP A 342 -12.33 6.01 11.38
CA ASP A 342 -11.82 6.92 12.40
C ASP A 342 -12.00 6.34 13.81
N TRP A 343 -11.38 7.00 14.79
CA TRP A 343 -11.32 6.52 16.18
C TRP A 343 -12.69 6.14 16.74
N GLY A 344 -12.76 4.93 17.28
CA GLY A 344 -13.91 4.44 18.02
C GLY A 344 -13.63 3.12 18.74
N SER A 345 -14.64 2.63 19.46
CA SER A 345 -14.58 1.36 20.21
C SER A 345 -15.67 0.37 19.83
N ALA A 346 -16.55 0.74 18.89
CA ALA A 346 -17.58 -0.15 18.38
C ALA A 346 -16.92 -1.33 17.62
N PRO A 347 -17.53 -2.54 17.62
CA PRO A 347 -17.05 -3.62 16.77
C PRO A 347 -17.02 -3.21 15.30
N GLY A 348 -15.98 -3.63 14.58
CA GLY A 348 -15.75 -3.30 13.18
C GLY A 348 -15.11 -4.45 12.41
N THR A 349 -14.57 -4.14 11.24
CA THR A 349 -13.84 -5.07 10.38
C THR A 349 -12.50 -4.47 9.97
N ILE A 350 -11.52 -5.34 9.74
CA ILE A 350 -10.24 -5.00 9.13
C ILE A 350 -9.96 -5.97 7.98
N HIS A 351 -9.46 -5.46 6.87
CA HIS A 351 -9.13 -6.22 5.68
C HIS A 351 -7.62 -6.49 5.57
N PRO A 352 -7.21 -7.50 4.78
CA PRO A 352 -5.81 -7.65 4.42
C PRO A 352 -5.24 -6.33 3.89
N PHE A 353 -3.99 -6.04 4.25
CA PHE A 353 -3.24 -4.81 3.91
C PHE A 353 -3.65 -3.53 4.64
N GLN A 354 -4.74 -3.51 5.41
CA GLN A 354 -5.10 -2.34 6.22
C GLN A 354 -4.26 -2.23 7.48
N GLY A 355 -3.96 -0.99 7.87
CA GLY A 355 -3.27 -0.67 9.12
C GLY A 355 -4.24 -0.54 10.30
N LEU A 356 -3.75 -0.82 11.49
CA LEU A 356 -4.46 -0.72 12.76
C LEU A 356 -3.66 0.15 13.72
N GLN A 357 -4.32 1.08 14.40
CA GLN A 357 -3.69 1.88 15.44
C GLN A 357 -4.62 2.02 16.64
N LEU A 358 -4.03 2.01 17.84
CA LEU A 358 -4.74 2.14 19.10
C LEU A 358 -4.45 3.50 19.74
N ARG A 359 -5.39 3.99 20.54
CA ARG A 359 -5.17 5.09 21.47
C ARG A 359 -5.84 4.84 22.81
N MET A 360 -5.23 5.33 23.88
CA MET A 360 -5.83 5.35 25.22
C MET A 360 -5.28 6.51 26.05
N GLN A 361 -5.97 6.84 27.14
CA GLN A 361 -5.46 7.82 28.12
C GLN A 361 -4.60 7.13 29.18
N SER A 362 -3.39 7.63 29.42
CA SER A 362 -2.51 7.13 30.49
C SER A 362 -3.11 7.37 31.88
N SER A 363 -2.69 6.59 32.88
CA SER A 363 -3.16 6.76 34.26
C SER A 363 -2.92 8.19 34.76
N ALA A 364 -3.84 8.74 35.56
CA ALA A 364 -3.60 10.03 36.24
C ALA A 364 -2.60 9.93 37.40
N ASN A 365 -2.18 8.71 37.77
CA ASN A 365 -1.25 8.45 38.85
C ASN A 365 0.14 8.09 38.31
N LEU A 366 1.18 8.35 39.09
CA LEU A 366 2.54 7.86 38.85
C LEU A 366 2.65 6.36 39.14
N SER A 367 3.64 5.68 38.54
CA SER A 367 3.87 4.23 38.72
C SER A 367 2.61 3.38 38.47
N ALA A 368 1.75 3.80 37.54
CA ALA A 368 0.47 3.15 37.29
C ALA A 368 0.32 2.79 35.82
N SER A 369 -0.24 1.61 35.58
CA SER A 369 -0.47 1.09 34.24
C SER A 369 -1.96 1.02 33.94
N VAL A 370 -2.31 1.36 32.71
CA VAL A 370 -3.60 1.05 32.09
C VAL A 370 -3.32 0.13 30.90
N SER A 371 -4.27 -0.76 30.59
CA SER A 371 -4.14 -1.66 29.45
C SER A 371 -5.46 -1.81 28.72
N THR A 372 -5.34 -2.18 27.45
CA THR A 372 -6.46 -2.53 26.59
C THR A 372 -6.15 -3.83 25.85
N THR A 373 -7.20 -4.54 25.44
CA THR A 373 -7.10 -5.74 24.61
C THR A 373 -7.83 -5.50 23.30
N ILE A 374 -7.10 -5.62 22.19
CA ILE A 374 -7.62 -5.62 20.84
C ILE A 374 -7.73 -7.06 20.33
N THR A 375 -8.84 -7.41 19.70
CA THR A 375 -9.07 -8.72 19.09
C THR A 375 -9.30 -8.57 17.60
N VAL A 376 -8.59 -9.34 16.79
CA VAL A 376 -8.70 -9.39 15.32
C VAL A 376 -8.90 -10.85 14.91
N GLY A 377 -10.10 -11.16 14.39
CA GLY A 377 -10.48 -12.49 13.93
C GLY A 377 -10.20 -13.62 14.92
N GLY A 378 -10.35 -13.35 16.22
CA GLY A 378 -10.13 -14.31 17.30
C GLY A 378 -8.71 -14.31 17.89
N ALA A 379 -7.72 -13.68 17.26
CA ALA A 379 -6.43 -13.41 17.88
C ALA A 379 -6.53 -12.16 18.75
N SER A 380 -5.89 -12.14 19.92
CA SER A 380 -5.91 -10.98 20.83
C SER A 380 -4.50 -10.50 21.14
N ALA A 381 -4.34 -9.19 21.27
CA ALA A 381 -3.14 -8.54 21.77
C ALA A 381 -3.50 -7.61 22.92
N GLU A 382 -2.68 -7.61 23.96
CA GLU A 382 -2.71 -6.60 25.01
C GLU A 382 -1.76 -5.47 24.62
N TRP A 383 -2.17 -4.24 24.89
CA TRP A 383 -1.31 -3.07 24.82
C TRP A 383 -1.42 -2.32 26.14
N SER A 384 -0.28 -2.04 26.78
CA SER A 384 -0.20 -1.37 28.06
C SER A 384 0.55 -0.05 27.97
N VAL A 385 0.08 0.89 28.77
CA VAL A 385 0.63 2.24 28.91
C VAL A 385 0.91 2.48 30.39
N SER A 386 2.19 2.63 30.74
CA SER A 386 2.66 2.77 32.12
C SER A 386 3.26 4.15 32.37
N THR A 387 2.77 4.84 33.40
CA THR A 387 3.33 6.14 33.79
C THR A 387 4.65 5.98 34.51
N TYR A 388 5.53 6.98 34.36
CA TYR A 388 6.82 6.99 35.03
C TYR A 388 6.69 6.90 36.56
N ALA A 389 7.69 6.31 37.20
CA ALA A 389 7.71 6.17 38.66
C ALA A 389 7.89 7.52 39.37
N GLN A 390 8.64 8.41 38.72
CA GLN A 390 8.87 9.78 39.09
C GLN A 390 9.04 10.56 37.78
N ALA A 391 8.59 11.83 37.75
CA ALA A 391 8.79 12.68 36.58
C ALA A 391 10.28 12.67 36.18
N PRO A 392 10.60 12.32 34.92
CA PRO A 392 11.97 12.32 34.47
C PRO A 392 12.54 13.74 34.61
N SER A 393 13.76 13.85 35.11
CA SER A 393 14.49 15.12 35.11
C SER A 393 15.04 15.34 33.71
N LEU A 394 14.20 15.84 32.81
CA LEU A 394 14.59 16.16 31.44
C LEU A 394 15.31 17.51 31.40
N GLU A 395 16.17 17.70 30.40
CA GLU A 395 16.68 19.02 30.05
C GLU A 395 15.52 19.93 29.66
N SER A 396 15.64 21.23 29.98
CA SER A 396 14.61 22.22 29.66
C SER A 396 14.22 22.24 28.18
N GLU A 397 15.18 21.99 27.29
CA GLU A 397 15.00 21.92 25.84
C GLU A 397 14.16 20.72 25.43
N THR A 398 14.32 19.58 26.12
CA THR A 398 13.50 18.39 25.88
C THR A 398 12.05 18.66 26.28
N ASP A 399 11.84 19.20 27.48
CA ASP A 399 10.50 19.55 27.96
C ASP A 399 9.82 20.56 27.02
N ALA A 400 10.54 21.60 26.60
CA ALA A 400 10.03 22.61 25.69
C ALA A 400 9.68 22.05 24.30
N PHE A 401 10.52 21.16 23.75
CA PHE A 401 10.24 20.49 22.48
C PHE A 401 8.97 19.63 22.57
N ILE A 402 8.88 18.74 23.57
CA ILE A 402 7.72 17.86 23.78
C ILE A 402 6.44 18.69 23.96
N ALA A 403 6.51 19.76 24.75
CA ALA A 403 5.37 20.65 24.98
C ALA A 403 4.90 21.31 23.68
N GLN A 404 5.82 21.76 22.81
CA GLN A 404 5.42 22.38 21.54
C GLN A 404 4.86 21.35 20.54
N VAL A 405 5.45 20.15 20.46
CA VAL A 405 4.87 19.06 19.65
C VAL A 405 3.44 18.79 20.06
N THR A 406 3.19 18.65 21.37
CA THR A 406 1.85 18.46 21.93
C THR A 406 0.93 19.62 21.60
N ALA A 407 1.39 20.86 21.76
CA ALA A 407 0.59 22.07 21.48
C ALA A 407 0.21 22.19 20.00
N ASN A 408 1.02 21.62 19.11
CA ASN A 408 0.79 21.59 17.67
C ASN A 408 0.02 20.33 17.21
N GLY A 409 -0.47 19.50 18.15
CA GLY A 409 -1.25 18.30 17.85
C GLY A 409 -0.44 17.13 17.30
N GLY A 410 0.87 17.09 17.59
CA GLY A 410 1.74 15.98 17.22
C GLY A 410 1.66 14.79 18.18
N ALA A 411 2.38 13.73 17.84
CA ALA A 411 2.50 12.51 18.63
C ALA A 411 3.06 12.78 20.03
N THR A 412 2.55 12.05 21.02
CA THR A 412 3.03 12.16 22.40
C THR A 412 4.42 11.55 22.53
N LEU A 413 5.45 12.40 22.64
CA LEU A 413 6.83 11.99 22.83
C LEU A 413 7.09 11.77 24.34
N SER A 414 7.12 10.51 24.76
CA SER A 414 7.27 10.15 26.18
C SER A 414 8.09 8.87 26.34
N GLY A 415 8.47 8.53 27.58
CA GLY A 415 9.27 7.34 27.87
C GLY A 415 10.57 7.27 27.07
N ALA A 416 10.70 6.22 26.25
CA ALA A 416 11.87 6.00 25.39
C ALA A 416 12.10 7.15 24.39
N ASP A 417 11.02 7.75 23.85
CA ASP A 417 11.11 8.89 22.92
C ASP A 417 11.65 10.13 23.62
N ALA A 418 11.11 10.43 24.81
CA ALA A 418 11.61 11.54 25.63
C ALA A 418 13.05 11.30 26.09
N ALA A 419 13.41 10.06 26.41
CA ALA A 419 14.78 9.69 26.79
C ALA A 419 15.77 9.81 25.62
N ALA A 420 15.37 9.44 24.41
CA ALA A 420 16.17 9.60 23.20
C ALA A 420 16.38 11.08 22.88
N LEU A 421 15.33 11.89 22.91
CA LEU A 421 15.42 13.36 22.76
C LEU A 421 16.33 13.98 23.84
N ASN A 422 16.16 13.59 25.09
CA ASN A 422 16.98 14.10 26.18
C ASN A 422 18.45 13.74 26.02
N SER A 423 18.74 12.50 25.61
CA SER A 423 20.10 12.04 25.32
C SER A 423 20.71 12.81 24.15
N PHE A 424 19.91 13.11 23.12
CA PHE A 424 20.31 13.99 22.02
C PHE A 424 20.67 15.39 22.53
N PHE A 425 19.78 16.06 23.28
CA PHE A 425 20.04 17.41 23.79
C PHE A 425 21.25 17.47 24.73
N LEU A 426 21.43 16.49 25.60
CA LEU A 426 22.62 16.38 26.46
C LEU A 426 23.91 16.27 25.64
N THR A 427 23.92 15.38 24.65
CA THR A 427 25.07 15.15 23.77
C THR A 427 25.37 16.39 22.94
N ALA A 428 24.34 17.00 22.36
CA ALA A 428 24.45 18.20 21.56
C ALA A 428 24.99 19.37 22.38
N LYS A 429 24.43 19.66 23.56
CA LYS A 429 24.90 20.76 24.42
C LYS A 429 26.33 20.59 24.93
N ALA A 430 26.80 19.36 25.06
CA ALA A 430 28.18 19.05 25.42
C ALA A 430 29.17 19.20 24.24
N SER A 431 28.66 19.25 23.01
CA SER A 431 29.46 19.35 21.78
C SER A 431 29.90 20.77 21.47
N GLY A 432 30.92 20.90 20.60
CA GLY A 432 31.33 22.19 20.04
C GLY A 432 30.41 22.72 18.95
N TRP A 433 29.58 21.86 18.34
CA TRP A 433 28.77 22.19 17.19
C TRP A 433 27.43 22.84 17.55
N TRP A 434 26.81 22.48 18.68
CA TRP A 434 25.45 22.90 19.01
C TRP A 434 25.27 24.43 19.05
N SER A 435 26.20 25.16 19.67
CA SER A 435 26.12 26.63 19.73
C SER A 435 26.26 27.32 18.37
N LYS A 436 26.69 26.59 17.34
CA LYS A 436 26.84 27.09 15.97
C LYS A 436 25.60 26.81 15.13
N ILE A 437 24.73 25.88 15.53
CA ILE A 437 23.52 25.52 14.79
C ILE A 437 22.45 26.59 15.00
N ALA A 438 21.91 27.09 13.89
CA ALA A 438 20.81 28.04 13.87
C ALA A 438 19.46 27.34 13.76
N ARG A 439 19.40 26.27 12.98
CA ARG A 439 18.20 25.45 12.73
C ARG A 439 18.60 23.99 12.63
N LEU A 440 17.80 23.12 13.23
CA LEU A 440 17.94 21.67 13.08
C LEU A 440 16.57 21.00 13.04
N TYR A 441 16.30 20.35 11.92
CA TYR A 441 15.10 19.56 11.71
C TYR A 441 15.52 18.12 11.48
N LEU A 442 14.94 17.19 12.24
CA LEU A 442 15.25 15.76 12.15
C LEU A 442 13.96 14.95 12.14
N SER A 443 14.03 13.79 11.51
CA SER A 443 12.98 12.77 11.52
C SER A 443 12.64 12.38 12.96
N CYS A 444 11.40 12.63 13.35
CA CYS A 444 10.82 12.26 14.64
C CYS A 444 9.56 11.39 14.41
N ALA A 445 8.72 11.25 15.44
CA ALA A 445 7.59 10.32 15.46
C ALA A 445 6.51 10.59 14.38
N ASP A 446 6.34 11.84 13.93
CA ASP A 446 5.29 12.22 13.00
C ASP A 446 5.61 13.52 12.25
N THR A 447 4.71 13.95 11.36
CA THR A 447 4.89 15.18 10.55
C THR A 447 5.11 16.41 11.43
N VAL A 448 4.38 16.52 12.55
CA VAL A 448 4.43 17.69 13.44
C VAL A 448 5.78 17.75 14.13
N SER A 449 6.20 16.68 14.80
CA SER A 449 7.47 16.59 15.52
C SER A 449 8.67 16.71 14.57
N SER A 450 8.60 16.11 13.38
CA SER A 450 9.66 16.25 12.38
C SER A 450 9.77 17.69 11.87
N SER A 451 8.64 18.40 11.72
CA SER A 451 8.65 19.77 11.21
C SER A 451 9.21 20.81 12.19
N LEU A 452 9.34 20.48 13.47
CA LEU A 452 9.69 21.43 14.53
C LEU A 452 11.22 21.57 14.67
N ASP A 453 11.70 22.82 14.75
CA ASP A 453 13.12 23.11 14.96
C ASP A 453 13.57 22.67 16.35
N LEU A 454 14.53 21.75 16.43
CA LEU A 454 15.10 21.27 17.70
C LEU A 454 15.84 22.36 18.47
N VAL A 455 16.38 23.37 17.78
CA VAL A 455 17.10 24.48 18.43
C VAL A 455 16.12 25.51 19.00
N GLY A 456 15.24 26.05 18.16
CA GLY A 456 14.30 27.10 18.54
C GLY A 456 13.00 26.62 19.18
N GLN A 457 12.63 25.35 19.00
CA GLN A 457 11.45 24.64 19.54
C GLN A 457 10.10 25.31 19.31
N SER A 458 10.04 26.41 18.58
CA SER A 458 8.86 27.25 18.38
C SER A 458 8.59 27.53 16.89
N LEU A 459 9.54 27.16 16.03
CA LEU A 459 9.46 27.34 14.60
C LEU A 459 9.27 25.98 13.93
N SER A 460 8.24 25.87 13.10
CA SER A 460 8.03 24.71 12.24
C SER A 460 8.41 25.05 10.80
N LEU A 461 8.82 24.04 10.03
CA LEU A 461 8.92 24.14 8.58
C LEU A 461 7.60 24.62 7.99
N VAL A 462 7.69 25.53 7.03
CA VAL A 462 6.52 26.06 6.31
C VAL A 462 6.66 25.73 4.84
N GLN A 463 5.58 25.24 4.23
CA GLN A 463 5.61 24.98 2.80
C GLN A 463 5.59 26.30 2.00
N ALA A 464 6.47 26.40 1.00
CA ALA A 464 6.61 27.56 0.13
C ALA A 464 6.51 27.15 -1.36
N GLY A 465 5.88 28.00 -2.18
CA GLY A 465 5.71 27.78 -3.63
C GLY A 465 4.25 27.89 -4.13
N SER A 466 4.06 27.85 -5.46
CA SER A 466 2.75 27.90 -6.12
C SER A 466 2.14 26.50 -6.17
N LEU A 467 1.33 26.15 -5.17
CA LEU A 467 0.77 24.80 -5.05
C LEU A 467 -0.60 24.66 -5.74
N ALA A 468 -0.71 23.63 -6.58
CA ALA A 468 -1.92 22.82 -6.62
C ALA A 468 -1.72 21.70 -5.59
N THR A 469 -2.11 21.94 -4.32
CA THR A 469 -2.18 20.97 -3.20
C THR A 469 -0.89 20.22 -2.77
N ASN A 470 -0.27 20.63 -1.65
CA ASN A 470 0.59 19.85 -0.72
C ASN A 470 1.71 18.93 -1.29
N ASP A 471 2.67 19.48 -2.02
CA ASP A 471 3.74 18.73 -2.73
C ASP A 471 4.86 18.08 -1.89
N TRP A 472 5.02 18.40 -0.60
CA TRP A 472 6.02 17.78 0.28
C TRP A 472 5.34 16.94 1.34
N VAL A 473 5.57 15.63 1.30
CA VAL A 473 4.94 14.67 2.20
C VAL A 473 5.98 14.12 3.16
N TRP A 474 5.66 14.16 4.45
CA TRP A 474 6.36 13.39 5.47
C TRP A 474 5.75 12.00 5.55
N THR A 475 6.55 10.97 5.34
CA THR A 475 6.16 9.60 5.70
C THR A 475 7.19 9.05 6.68
N GLY A 476 6.71 8.43 7.77
CA GLY A 476 7.56 7.99 8.87
C GLY A 476 8.74 7.12 8.41
N GLY A 477 8.58 6.26 7.40
CA GLY A 477 9.66 5.39 6.93
C GLY A 477 10.67 6.04 5.96
N VAL A 478 10.23 7.04 5.19
CA VAL A 478 11.00 7.57 4.05
C VAL A 478 11.65 8.90 4.45
N GLY A 479 10.88 9.80 5.05
CA GLY A 479 11.29 11.16 5.36
C GLY A 479 10.39 12.16 4.65
N TRP A 480 10.89 13.39 4.47
CA TRP A 480 10.27 14.34 3.55
C TRP A 480 10.67 14.02 2.11
N SER A 481 9.67 13.89 1.25
CA SER A 481 9.84 13.71 -0.19
C SER A 481 8.98 14.69 -0.96
N GLY A 482 9.54 15.29 -2.00
CA GLY A 482 8.80 16.08 -2.97
C GLY A 482 8.21 15.22 -4.09
N LEU A 483 7.03 15.59 -4.62
CA LEU A 483 6.49 14.98 -5.84
C LEU A 483 7.23 15.48 -7.09
N SER A 484 7.41 14.61 -8.09
CA SER A 484 8.04 14.97 -9.37
C SER A 484 7.32 16.14 -10.06
N ASP A 485 8.07 17.05 -10.68
CA ASP A 485 7.58 18.19 -11.47
C ASP A 485 6.81 19.32 -10.72
N ALA A 486 6.86 19.35 -9.40
CA ALA A 486 6.30 20.44 -8.59
C ALA A 486 7.28 21.61 -8.35
N ASN A 487 6.75 22.81 -8.13
CA ASN A 487 7.50 24.02 -7.73
C ASN A 487 7.27 24.30 -6.23
N GLY A 488 7.86 23.46 -5.37
CA GLY A 488 7.63 23.49 -3.93
C GLY A 488 8.92 23.34 -3.13
N GLY A 489 8.92 23.87 -1.91
CA GLY A 489 9.98 23.67 -0.94
C GLY A 489 9.49 23.80 0.51
N LEU A 490 10.28 23.30 1.45
CA LEU A 490 10.10 23.51 2.88
C LEU A 490 11.03 24.64 3.32
N ASP A 491 10.45 25.75 3.76
CA ASP A 491 11.15 26.90 4.30
C ASP A 491 11.76 26.55 5.67
N LEU A 492 13.08 26.64 5.76
CA LEU A 492 13.85 26.42 6.98
C LEU A 492 13.73 27.59 7.99
N GLN A 493 12.93 28.61 7.67
CA GLN A 493 12.72 29.80 8.50
C GLN A 493 14.06 30.47 8.85
N PHE A 494 14.93 30.58 7.84
CA PHE A 494 16.28 31.13 7.96
C PHE A 494 16.54 32.08 6.80
N ALA A 495 17.03 33.29 7.10
CA ALA A 495 17.30 34.33 6.12
C ALA A 495 18.83 34.51 5.94
N PRO A 496 19.44 33.89 4.91
CA PRO A 496 20.88 34.00 4.65
C PRO A 496 21.43 35.43 4.67
N SER A 497 20.67 36.42 4.19
CA SER A 497 21.10 37.81 4.10
C SER A 497 21.27 38.52 5.45
N SER A 498 20.52 38.12 6.48
CA SER A 498 20.60 38.72 7.82
C SER A 498 21.29 37.83 8.85
N ASP A 499 21.20 36.51 8.67
CA ASP A 499 21.51 35.56 9.73
C ASP A 499 22.89 34.90 9.53
N TRP A 500 23.39 34.83 8.28
CA TRP A 500 24.70 34.25 7.99
C TRP A 500 25.84 35.26 7.96
N SER A 501 26.99 34.82 8.47
CA SER A 501 28.26 35.46 8.14
C SER A 501 28.64 35.13 6.70
N GLN A 502 29.09 36.14 5.93
CA GLN A 502 29.53 35.96 4.55
C GLN A 502 30.62 34.87 4.42
N ASP A 503 31.58 34.87 5.34
CA ASP A 503 32.81 34.06 5.23
C ASP A 503 32.79 32.81 6.12
N SER A 504 31.71 32.55 6.85
CA SER A 504 31.64 31.42 7.79
C SER A 504 30.22 30.92 7.93
N GLY A 505 29.98 29.67 7.55
CA GLY A 505 28.65 29.06 7.64
C GLY A 505 28.66 27.63 7.16
N ALA A 506 27.59 26.91 7.50
CA ALA A 506 27.33 25.59 6.94
C ALA A 506 25.83 25.32 6.81
N PHE A 507 25.47 24.43 5.90
CA PHE A 507 24.15 23.80 5.87
C PHE A 507 24.30 22.37 5.36
N GLY A 508 23.31 21.54 5.60
CA GLY A 508 23.31 20.17 5.07
C GLY A 508 21.97 19.48 5.17
N LEU A 509 21.93 18.32 4.52
CA LEU A 509 20.79 17.41 4.46
C LEU A 509 21.23 16.00 4.83
N TRP A 510 20.36 15.26 5.51
CA TRP A 510 20.48 13.81 5.63
C TRP A 510 19.61 13.15 4.58
N TYR A 511 20.21 12.50 3.59
CA TYR A 511 19.46 11.84 2.52
C TYR A 511 19.05 10.44 2.95
N ALA A 512 17.77 10.08 2.81
CA ALA A 512 17.35 8.68 2.81
C ALA A 512 17.61 8.02 1.45
N ALA A 513 17.38 8.79 0.38
CA ALA A 513 17.63 8.38 -1.00
C ALA A 513 18.05 9.61 -1.82
N LEU A 514 19.08 9.43 -2.65
CA LEU A 514 19.48 10.41 -3.66
C LEU A 514 18.55 10.31 -4.86
N ALA A 515 18.49 11.38 -5.66
CA ALA A 515 17.68 11.46 -6.87
C ALA A 515 18.51 11.82 -8.11
N GLU A 516 17.98 11.58 -9.31
CA GLU A 516 18.70 11.88 -10.57
C GLU A 516 18.35 13.28 -11.14
N ASN A 517 17.28 13.90 -10.64
CA ASN A 517 16.70 15.12 -11.22
C ASN A 517 17.58 16.38 -11.14
N THR A 518 17.22 17.37 -11.95
CA THR A 518 18.16 18.39 -12.44
C THR A 518 18.36 19.65 -11.56
N ARG A 519 17.66 19.80 -10.42
CA ARG A 519 17.67 21.04 -9.61
C ARG A 519 17.87 20.77 -8.11
N GLY A 520 18.16 21.82 -7.32
CA GLY A 520 18.79 21.69 -6.00
C GLY A 520 17.91 21.07 -4.92
N ASP A 521 18.54 20.31 -4.04
CA ASP A 521 17.91 19.65 -2.89
C ASP A 521 17.79 20.62 -1.71
N LEU A 522 18.73 21.56 -1.60
CA LEU A 522 18.67 22.69 -0.69
C LEU A 522 19.11 23.95 -1.45
N THR A 523 18.29 25.00 -1.46
CA THR A 523 18.55 26.23 -2.21
C THR A 523 18.11 27.47 -1.47
N SER A 524 18.84 28.57 -1.65
CA SER A 524 18.32 29.90 -1.35
C SER A 524 17.42 30.41 -2.47
N ASP A 525 16.52 31.35 -2.16
CA ASP A 525 15.63 32.01 -3.14
C ASP A 525 16.40 32.76 -4.27
N THR A 526 17.62 33.22 -3.99
CA THR A 526 18.48 33.89 -4.97
C THR A 526 19.48 32.94 -5.66
N GLY A 527 19.61 31.70 -5.17
CA GLY A 527 20.54 30.69 -5.69
C GLY A 527 22.01 30.91 -5.32
N ASP A 528 22.31 31.81 -4.39
CA ASP A 528 23.65 32.08 -3.85
C ASP A 528 24.10 31.07 -2.77
N SER A 529 23.22 30.15 -2.38
CA SER A 529 23.49 28.99 -1.54
C SER A 529 22.73 27.80 -2.10
N TYR A 530 23.41 26.68 -2.30
CA TYR A 530 22.88 25.59 -3.09
C TYR A 530 23.61 24.27 -2.80
N LEU A 531 22.86 23.19 -2.71
CA LEU A 531 23.36 21.82 -2.74
C LEU A 531 22.45 20.97 -3.61
N ARG A 532 23.09 20.18 -4.47
CA ARG A 532 22.48 19.08 -5.22
C ARG A 532 23.41 17.88 -5.16
N ALA A 533 22.90 16.71 -4.83
CA ALA A 533 23.62 15.44 -4.88
C ALA A 533 22.80 14.40 -5.64
N THR A 534 23.39 13.74 -6.64
CA THR A 534 22.65 12.82 -7.53
C THR A 534 23.07 11.36 -7.39
N THR A 535 22.17 10.47 -7.80
CA THR A 535 22.42 9.02 -7.93
C THR A 535 23.54 8.66 -8.91
N ALA A 536 23.89 9.57 -9.82
CA ALA A 536 25.03 9.41 -10.72
C ALA A 536 26.39 9.74 -10.07
N GLY A 537 26.40 10.02 -8.76
CA GLY A 537 27.60 10.41 -8.02
C GLY A 537 28.09 11.80 -8.39
N ALA A 538 27.21 12.69 -8.83
CA ALA A 538 27.53 14.09 -9.10
C ALA A 538 26.98 14.98 -7.99
N ALA A 539 27.77 15.98 -7.58
CA ALA A 539 27.28 17.03 -6.70
C ALA A 539 27.62 18.41 -7.24
N ARG A 540 26.72 19.36 -6.97
CA ARG A 540 26.88 20.77 -7.27
C ARG A 540 26.58 21.54 -6.00
N PHE A 541 27.51 22.38 -5.59
CA PHE A 541 27.38 23.09 -4.33
C PHE A 541 27.97 24.49 -4.35
N LEU A 542 27.38 25.38 -3.55
CA LEU A 542 27.95 26.66 -3.16
C LEU A 542 27.30 27.16 -1.86
N LEU A 543 27.99 28.09 -1.22
CA LEU A 543 27.48 28.83 -0.06
C LEU A 543 28.04 30.25 -0.17
N ASN A 544 27.18 31.26 -0.13
CA ASN A 544 27.55 32.67 -0.25
C ASN A 544 28.51 32.92 -1.43
N SER A 545 28.14 32.48 -2.65
CA SER A 545 28.98 32.67 -3.84
C SER A 545 28.15 32.85 -5.10
N SER A 546 28.76 33.43 -6.14
CA SER A 546 28.15 33.52 -7.48
C SER A 546 28.53 32.35 -8.39
N ALA A 547 29.47 31.51 -7.96
CA ALA A 547 29.99 30.39 -8.76
C ALA A 547 29.79 29.07 -8.02
N ASN A 548 29.45 28.03 -8.80
CA ASN A 548 29.23 26.69 -8.29
C ASN A 548 30.52 25.89 -8.35
N GLU A 549 30.72 25.03 -7.36
CA GLU A 549 31.66 23.92 -7.48
C GLU A 549 30.90 22.68 -7.95
N ASN A 550 31.53 21.94 -8.85
CA ASN A 550 30.96 20.73 -9.43
C ASN A 550 31.95 19.59 -9.23
N VAL A 551 31.45 18.47 -8.73
CA VAL A 551 32.23 17.25 -8.52
C VAL A 551 31.45 16.05 -9.06
N SER A 552 32.17 15.07 -9.57
CA SER A 552 31.62 13.81 -10.08
C SER A 552 32.42 12.63 -9.53
N GLY A 553 31.86 11.42 -9.64
CA GLY A 553 32.49 10.20 -9.12
C GLY A 553 32.42 10.08 -7.59
N LEU A 554 31.46 10.76 -6.96
CA LEU A 554 31.18 10.61 -5.53
C LEU A 554 30.46 9.29 -5.24
N GLN A 555 30.65 8.78 -4.02
CA GLN A 555 29.84 7.70 -3.50
C GLN A 555 28.38 8.17 -3.30
N THR A 556 27.45 7.30 -3.67
CA THR A 556 25.99 7.58 -3.72
C THR A 556 25.25 7.10 -2.48
N GLU A 557 25.99 6.78 -1.41
CA GLU A 557 25.43 6.30 -0.16
C GLU A 557 24.54 7.35 0.50
N ALA A 558 23.44 6.88 1.09
CA ALA A 558 22.56 7.68 1.94
C ALA A 558 23.33 8.28 3.15
N GLY A 559 22.72 9.25 3.82
CA GLY A 559 23.31 9.94 4.97
C GLY A 559 23.63 11.40 4.70
N LEU A 560 24.45 12.01 5.57
CA LEU A 560 24.71 13.44 5.53
C LEU A 560 25.40 13.90 4.24
N ARG A 561 25.00 15.04 3.71
CA ARG A 561 25.85 15.90 2.87
C ARG A 561 25.75 17.32 3.38
N ALA A 562 26.91 17.92 3.61
CA ALA A 562 26.99 19.29 4.14
C ALA A 562 27.94 20.15 3.32
N VAL A 563 27.54 21.40 3.11
CA VAL A 563 28.38 22.44 2.49
C VAL A 563 28.90 23.33 3.61
N VAL A 564 30.22 23.47 3.70
CA VAL A 564 30.89 24.31 4.70
C VAL A 564 31.72 25.38 4.02
N ARG A 565 31.54 26.63 4.44
CA ARG A 565 32.44 27.74 4.12
C ARG A 565 33.22 28.11 5.36
N ASP A 566 34.55 28.03 5.25
CA ASP A 566 35.52 28.30 6.31
C ASP A 566 36.53 29.34 5.80
N GLY A 567 36.04 30.56 5.62
CA GLY A 567 36.76 31.72 5.10
C GLY A 567 36.31 32.19 3.72
N ALA A 568 36.88 33.32 3.29
CA ALA A 568 36.50 34.04 2.07
C ALA A 568 36.76 33.29 0.76
N ALA A 569 37.54 32.20 0.77
CA ALA A 569 37.95 31.50 -0.44
C ALA A 569 37.66 29.99 -0.44
N SER A 570 37.41 29.37 0.73
CA SER A 570 37.32 27.91 0.83
C SER A 570 35.88 27.45 1.04
N ILE A 571 35.45 26.52 0.20
CA ILE A 571 34.23 25.73 0.41
C ILE A 571 34.52 24.24 0.33
N ARG A 572 33.82 23.47 1.13
CA ARG A 572 33.97 22.01 1.23
C ARG A 572 32.61 21.35 1.18
N LEU A 573 32.55 20.21 0.49
CA LEU A 573 31.43 19.28 0.54
C LEU A 573 31.85 18.12 1.43
N HIS A 574 31.02 17.82 2.42
CA HIS A 574 31.19 16.70 3.33
C HIS A 574 30.23 15.56 2.95
N GLY A 575 30.68 14.32 3.18
CA GLY A 575 29.97 13.07 2.91
C GLY A 575 29.22 12.50 4.12
N PRO A 576 28.73 11.25 4.00
CA PRO A 576 27.84 10.63 4.98
C PRO A 576 28.36 10.68 6.42
N GLU A 577 29.66 10.46 6.62
CA GLU A 577 30.29 10.39 7.96
C GLU A 577 30.95 11.72 8.38
N GLY A 578 30.54 12.84 7.78
CA GLY A 578 31.14 14.16 8.04
C GLY A 578 32.54 14.38 7.43
N ALA A 579 33.11 13.40 6.73
CA ALA A 579 34.40 13.53 6.03
C ALA A 579 34.33 14.47 4.82
N VAL A 580 35.41 15.19 4.50
CA VAL A 580 35.48 16.02 3.28
C VAL A 580 35.59 15.11 2.06
N ILE A 581 34.61 15.22 1.14
CA ILE A 581 34.57 14.44 -0.10
C ILE A 581 34.85 15.29 -1.35
N ALA A 582 34.67 16.61 -1.26
CA ALA A 582 35.11 17.55 -2.27
C ALA A 582 35.44 18.91 -1.67
N SER A 583 36.25 19.69 -2.38
CA SER A 583 36.61 21.06 -1.98
C SER A 583 36.75 21.95 -3.19
N GLY A 584 36.46 23.23 -3.01
CA GLY A 584 36.56 24.24 -4.04
C GLY A 584 37.16 25.54 -3.54
N THR A 585 37.53 26.39 -4.50
CA THR A 585 38.09 27.72 -4.23
C THR A 585 37.23 28.77 -4.90
N THR A 586 36.22 29.24 -4.19
CA THR A 586 35.30 30.29 -4.66
C THR A 586 35.32 31.48 -3.73
N THR A 587 35.43 32.68 -4.31
CA THR A 587 35.30 33.93 -3.58
C THR A 587 33.90 34.02 -2.96
N SER A 588 33.86 34.36 -1.67
CA SER A 588 32.61 34.63 -0.97
C SER A 588 31.97 35.94 -1.46
N SER A 589 30.65 35.99 -1.39
CA SER A 589 29.84 37.18 -1.60
C SER A 589 28.71 37.19 -0.59
N ALA A 590 28.42 38.34 0.02
CA ALA A 590 27.29 38.47 0.93
C ALA A 590 26.01 38.01 0.25
N SER A 591 25.24 37.15 0.93
CA SER A 591 23.96 36.68 0.42
C SER A 591 22.93 37.80 0.43
N SER A 592 22.07 37.82 -0.59
CA SER A 592 20.87 38.66 -0.60
C SER A 592 19.58 37.86 -0.41
N ALA A 593 19.70 36.57 -0.07
CA ALA A 593 18.57 35.68 0.07
C ALA A 593 17.75 35.96 1.34
N ALA A 594 16.43 35.95 1.19
CA ALA A 594 15.50 36.11 2.30
C ALA A 594 15.04 34.76 2.88
N GLY A 595 15.25 33.66 2.13
CA GLY A 595 14.87 32.33 2.57
C GLY A 595 15.85 31.25 2.10
N LEU A 596 15.86 30.16 2.86
CA LEU A 596 16.58 28.94 2.57
C LEU A 596 15.60 27.77 2.64
N TYR A 597 15.60 26.93 1.61
CA TYR A 597 14.58 25.91 1.42
C TYR A 597 15.21 24.54 1.21
N VAL A 598 14.58 23.52 1.76
CA VAL A 598 14.68 22.17 1.22
C VAL A 598 13.78 22.11 -0.02
N GLY A 599 14.32 21.73 -1.17
CA GLY A 599 13.66 21.85 -2.47
C GLY A 599 13.83 23.23 -3.10
N ASN A 600 12.90 23.63 -3.99
CA ASN A 600 12.97 24.89 -4.72
C ASN A 600 11.56 25.50 -4.91
N PRO A 601 11.19 26.57 -4.20
CA PRO A 601 9.85 27.16 -4.30
C PRO A 601 9.60 27.92 -5.61
N SER A 602 10.66 28.24 -6.37
CA SER A 602 10.61 29.07 -7.58
C SER A 602 10.87 28.30 -8.88
N GLY A 603 10.93 26.96 -8.82
CA GLY A 603 11.14 26.13 -9.99
C GLY A 603 11.15 24.64 -9.63
N ALA A 604 11.41 23.79 -10.63
CA ALA A 604 11.48 22.35 -10.38
C ALA A 604 12.53 22.03 -9.31
N HIS A 605 12.25 21.02 -8.49
CA HIS A 605 13.13 20.54 -7.43
C HIS A 605 13.48 19.07 -7.68
N SER A 606 14.40 18.54 -6.88
CA SER A 606 14.71 17.11 -6.90
C SER A 606 13.68 16.32 -6.09
N ASP A 607 13.38 15.11 -6.55
CA ASP A 607 12.64 14.06 -5.85
C ASP A 607 13.49 13.32 -4.79
N ALA A 608 14.53 13.99 -4.26
CA ALA A 608 15.37 13.43 -3.21
C ALA A 608 14.54 13.27 -1.93
N VAL A 609 14.80 12.18 -1.20
CA VAL A 609 14.19 11.94 0.09
C VAL A 609 15.14 12.38 1.19
N VAL A 610 14.66 13.23 2.10
CA VAL A 610 15.47 13.77 3.20
C VAL A 610 14.89 13.42 4.57
N ARG A 611 15.77 13.08 5.50
CA ARG A 611 15.44 12.76 6.90
C ARG A 611 15.74 13.91 7.85
N GLY A 612 16.50 14.89 7.41
CA GLY A 612 16.86 16.02 8.24
C GLY A 612 17.50 17.13 7.43
N ALA A 613 17.49 18.32 8.01
CA ALA A 613 18.16 19.48 7.47
C ALA A 613 18.74 20.30 8.63
N PHE A 614 19.91 20.90 8.42
CA PHE A 614 20.48 21.84 9.38
C PHE A 614 21.05 23.07 8.70
N VAL A 615 21.11 24.15 9.49
CA VAL A 615 21.75 25.41 9.15
C VAL A 615 22.63 25.83 10.32
N ALA A 616 23.88 26.21 10.05
CA ALA A 616 24.83 26.67 11.05
C ALA A 616 25.30 28.11 10.74
N ASN A 617 25.33 28.96 11.75
CA ASN A 617 25.78 30.36 11.68
C ASN A 617 27.30 30.50 11.52
N SER A 618 28.05 29.40 11.57
CA SER A 618 29.50 29.38 11.49
C SER A 618 29.98 28.08 10.86
N ALA A 619 31.20 28.08 10.36
CA ALA A 619 31.85 26.88 9.85
C ALA A 619 31.89 25.77 10.91
N LEU A 620 31.52 24.57 10.49
CA LEU A 620 31.68 23.34 11.26
C LEU A 620 32.96 22.64 10.81
N THR A 621 33.76 22.18 11.76
CA THR A 621 34.91 21.32 11.47
C THR A 621 34.44 19.91 11.06
N THR A 622 35.34 19.13 10.45
CA THR A 622 35.07 17.72 10.13
C THR A 622 34.67 16.90 11.38
N ALA A 623 35.30 17.14 12.53
CA ALA A 623 34.97 16.44 13.77
C ALA A 623 33.59 16.85 14.28
N GLU A 624 33.27 18.14 14.26
CA GLU A 624 31.95 18.66 14.64
C GLU A 624 30.83 18.12 13.74
N LEU A 625 31.08 17.98 12.43
CA LEU A 625 30.12 17.39 11.51
C LEU A 625 29.91 15.89 11.75
N ALA A 626 30.97 15.15 12.05
CA ALA A 626 30.85 13.73 12.41
C ALA A 626 30.05 13.55 13.72
N GLU A 627 30.34 14.35 14.75
CA GLU A 627 29.57 14.32 16.01
C GLU A 627 28.10 14.72 15.81
N LEU A 628 27.82 15.70 14.95
CA LEU A 628 26.47 16.08 14.58
C LEU A 628 25.76 14.94 13.85
N ASP A 629 26.42 14.31 12.89
CA ASP A 629 25.88 13.18 12.14
C ASP A 629 25.56 11.99 13.05
N ASP A 630 26.49 11.62 13.93
CA ASP A 630 26.30 10.53 14.90
C ASP A 630 25.08 10.79 15.80
N ALA A 631 24.98 12.00 16.37
CA ALA A 631 23.88 12.37 17.26
C ALA A 631 22.53 12.40 16.52
N ALA A 632 22.51 12.98 15.32
CA ALA A 632 21.30 13.06 14.49
C ALA A 632 20.86 11.66 14.02
N THR A 633 21.78 10.84 13.52
CA THR A 633 21.51 9.49 13.05
C THR A 633 20.98 8.61 14.19
N LEU A 634 21.54 8.72 15.39
CA LEU A 634 21.05 7.99 16.56
C LEU A 634 19.59 8.38 16.87
N LEU A 635 19.29 9.68 16.94
CA LEU A 635 17.93 10.14 17.23
C LEU A 635 16.94 9.71 16.14
N MET A 636 17.27 9.92 14.87
CA MET A 636 16.41 9.52 13.76
C MET A 636 16.19 8.00 13.74
N SER A 637 17.21 7.20 14.02
CA SER A 637 17.09 5.74 14.05
C SER A 637 16.11 5.23 15.11
N HIS A 638 16.02 5.91 16.26
CA HIS A 638 15.06 5.60 17.32
C HIS A 638 13.63 5.69 16.78
N PHE A 639 13.28 6.81 16.14
CA PHE A 639 11.93 7.05 15.62
C PHE A 639 11.59 6.28 14.35
N LEU A 640 12.59 5.78 13.61
CA LEU A 640 12.40 4.97 12.40
C LEU A 640 12.24 3.47 12.69
N SER A 641 12.54 3.03 13.92
CA SER A 641 12.50 1.62 14.34
C SER A 641 11.20 1.19 15.02
N LEU A 642 10.25 2.12 15.13
CA LEU A 642 8.90 1.98 15.69
C LEU A 642 7.87 1.99 14.56
#